data_AF-A0A414ATA0-F1
#
_entry.id   AF-A0A414ATA0-F1
#
_cell.length_a   1.000
_cell.length_b   1.000
_cell.length_c   1.000
_cell.angle_alpha   90.00
_cell.angle_beta   90.00
_cell.angle_gamma   90.00
#
_symmetry.space_group_name_H-M   'P 1'
#
loop_
_entity.id
_entity.type
_entity.pdbx_description
1 polymer ?
#
loop_
_entity_poly.entity_id
_entity_poly.type
_entity_poly.pdbx_seq_one_letter_code
_entity_poly.pdbx_strand_id
1 'polypeptide(L)'
;MYLEELDLQYLINSVRSVCGKPIFILNPNWSVISCTHQGFTEYAQEIAAFCASDNDYGAAASRFGIIIEPCILEETLICYFMILDKKSGYMIPYLKTLTELLISPQISDIQNQTASSRSMLINQIANTGQKSPEIDTFMKEFEYSYDCPRCALLFEINRHGKEHSHYRFDSSESYLKQLITSSSLYSEEDIYGFLSSDRYLIFKDTSFASTMSVREINDYADSMVTSFRDYNGEELHCTIGSTYTDLYKLRQSYLEALFLIANYDYLNVASSHALNIHDFIFEYAVSLIPRSYWNNRFQNLAQDLGSSPALMETALALSRENLNLSQAAKALGLHRNTLLQRFAKIKSRTKLNPLENDHDRMVLRAFSLYQNQKITLQAGIVIQPNSVLHQGMQKMADLVNKNSCGTININIHTLSTSGNNAHLFEILRSGSIDLVVAATGVMNKFTNNRSRVLEFPFLFQSSAEAKHILNTIIIKDVEHSLDSIGVKCLNIWTMGWRYLTSKEPIRLPQDMAGKKVRVMFTESLDEYYRNMGAVPIKMNYGDVKDALHSGIIDCQENPYSNTLGMKFYEEQDFITRLKYYLSTEALYISKTAWERLSPSQQDIIAAAARETTDWIFTEQQYVINQQCKNILLTEKGMHIIEVSAGEAKLWKSYSQNLYASFPHQDLLKEIEKEKTEYNAKHRALPSL
;
A
#
# COMPACT_ATOMS: atom_id res chain seq x y z
N MET A 1 -16.60 -21.65 -7.35
CA MET A 1 -15.91 -22.50 -6.36
C MET A 1 -16.08 -21.93 -4.95
N TYR A 2 -17.25 -21.37 -4.65
CA TYR A 2 -17.57 -20.80 -3.36
C TYR A 2 -18.53 -21.77 -2.68
N LEU A 3 -18.35 -21.98 -1.36
CA LEU A 3 -19.33 -22.56 -0.42
C LEU A 3 -19.24 -24.05 -0.05
N GLU A 4 -18.33 -24.88 -0.57
CA GLU A 4 -18.32 -26.31 -0.18
C GLU A 4 -17.82 -26.60 1.25
N GLU A 5 -17.22 -25.64 1.95
CA GLU A 5 -16.65 -25.88 3.29
C GLU A 5 -16.86 -24.71 4.27
N LEU A 6 -18.01 -24.03 4.23
CA LEU A 6 -18.47 -23.34 5.44
C LEU A 6 -18.88 -24.41 6.44
N ASP A 7 -18.54 -24.23 7.73
CA ASP A 7 -18.77 -25.17 8.84
C ASP A 7 -20.27 -25.37 9.19
N LEU A 8 -21.15 -25.21 8.20
CA LEU A 8 -22.56 -25.62 8.18
C LEU A 8 -22.67 -27.09 8.60
N GLN A 9 -21.71 -27.95 8.23
CA GLN A 9 -21.68 -29.34 8.67
C GLN A 9 -21.63 -29.48 10.21
N TYR A 10 -20.90 -28.59 10.90
CA TYR A 10 -20.87 -28.53 12.37
C TYR A 10 -22.20 -28.06 12.97
N LEU A 11 -22.81 -27.00 12.38
CA LEU A 11 -24.16 -26.55 12.74
C LEU A 11 -25.16 -27.71 12.63
N ILE A 12 -25.07 -28.49 11.56
CA ILE A 12 -25.96 -29.61 11.26
C ILE A 12 -25.74 -30.77 12.23
N ASN A 13 -24.50 -31.16 12.52
CA ASN A 13 -24.21 -32.21 13.50
C ASN A 13 -24.73 -31.83 14.90
N SER A 14 -24.63 -30.55 15.25
CA SER A 14 -25.14 -30.01 16.51
C SER A 14 -26.68 -30.07 16.57
N VAL A 15 -27.38 -29.63 15.51
CA VAL A 15 -28.85 -29.65 15.42
C VAL A 15 -29.41 -31.08 15.35
N ARG A 16 -28.72 -32.00 14.66
CA ARG A 16 -29.12 -33.41 14.50
C ARG A 16 -29.27 -34.16 15.82
N SER A 17 -28.49 -33.78 16.84
CA SER A 17 -28.52 -34.44 18.15
C SER A 17 -29.69 -34.03 19.06
N VAL A 18 -30.40 -32.93 18.73
CA VAL A 18 -31.34 -32.28 19.65
C VAL A 18 -32.79 -32.25 19.13
N CYS A 19 -32.98 -32.09 17.82
CA CYS A 19 -34.30 -31.88 17.24
C CYS A 19 -34.69 -33.09 16.37
N GLY A 20 -35.54 -33.98 16.86
CA GLY A 20 -36.11 -35.12 16.10
C GLY A 20 -37.05 -34.71 14.96
N LYS A 21 -36.74 -33.62 14.25
CA LYS A 21 -37.53 -33.00 13.18
C LYS A 21 -36.74 -32.98 11.87
N PRO A 22 -37.39 -33.20 10.71
CA PRO A 22 -36.74 -33.17 9.40
C PRO A 22 -36.44 -31.72 8.95
N ILE A 23 -35.17 -31.35 9.04
CA ILE A 23 -34.63 -30.03 8.67
C ILE A 23 -33.57 -30.24 7.59
N PHE A 24 -33.61 -29.40 6.56
CA PHE A 24 -32.71 -29.40 5.42
C PHE A 24 -32.08 -28.02 5.27
N ILE A 25 -30.80 -28.00 4.93
CA ILE A 25 -30.09 -26.78 4.52
C ILE A 25 -29.83 -26.89 3.02
N LEU A 26 -30.30 -25.90 2.27
CA LEU A 26 -30.07 -25.79 0.84
C LEU A 26 -29.14 -24.62 0.55
N ASN A 27 -28.28 -24.75 -0.45
CA ASN A 27 -27.51 -23.62 -0.94
C ASN A 27 -28.40 -22.71 -1.80
N PRO A 28 -27.90 -21.52 -2.19
CA PRO A 28 -28.63 -20.60 -3.08
C PRO A 28 -29.04 -21.22 -4.43
N ASN A 29 -28.37 -22.28 -4.87
CA ASN A 29 -28.66 -23.01 -6.12
C ASN A 29 -29.66 -24.16 -5.92
N TRP A 30 -30.37 -24.19 -4.79
CA TRP A 30 -31.36 -25.22 -4.45
C TRP A 30 -30.80 -26.65 -4.35
N SER A 31 -29.49 -26.82 -4.16
CA SER A 31 -28.95 -28.14 -3.83
C SER A 31 -29.00 -28.37 -2.33
N VAL A 32 -29.47 -29.55 -1.93
CA VAL A 32 -29.49 -29.97 -0.53
C VAL A 32 -28.05 -30.21 -0.08
N ILE A 33 -27.52 -29.35 0.78
CA ILE A 33 -26.18 -29.46 1.35
C ILE A 33 -26.19 -30.51 2.47
N SER A 34 -27.27 -30.53 3.26
CA SER A 34 -27.39 -31.50 4.36
C SER A 34 -28.80 -31.65 4.92
N CYS A 35 -29.02 -32.71 5.71
CA CYS A 35 -30.30 -33.04 6.32
C CYS A 35 -30.16 -33.71 7.70
N THR A 36 -31.13 -33.47 8.59
CA THR A 36 -31.23 -34.18 9.88
C THR A 36 -31.81 -35.59 9.74
N HIS A 37 -32.52 -35.88 8.64
CA HIS A 37 -33.24 -37.15 8.43
C HIS A 37 -33.08 -37.68 7.00
N GLN A 38 -32.38 -38.82 6.83
CA GLN A 38 -32.06 -39.38 5.52
C GLN A 38 -33.27 -39.96 4.76
N GLY A 39 -34.32 -40.39 5.47
CA GLY A 39 -35.53 -40.95 4.86
C GLY A 39 -36.40 -39.97 4.06
N PHE A 40 -36.05 -38.68 4.04
CA PHE A 40 -36.82 -37.62 3.37
C PHE A 40 -36.01 -36.88 2.29
N THR A 41 -34.80 -37.35 1.95
CA THR A 41 -33.88 -36.65 1.04
C THR A 41 -34.41 -36.57 -0.39
N GLU A 42 -35.02 -37.64 -0.93
CA GLU A 42 -35.62 -37.61 -2.28
C GLU A 42 -36.80 -36.62 -2.35
N TYR A 43 -37.65 -36.61 -1.33
CA TYR A 43 -38.78 -35.68 -1.24
C TYR A 43 -38.31 -34.21 -1.12
N ALA A 44 -37.26 -33.97 -0.34
CA ALA A 44 -36.63 -32.66 -0.23
C ALA A 44 -36.01 -32.17 -1.55
N GLN A 45 -35.42 -33.08 -2.34
CA GLN A 45 -34.88 -32.76 -3.66
C GLN A 45 -35.99 -32.42 -4.67
N GLU A 46 -37.14 -33.10 -4.61
CA GLU A 46 -38.31 -32.77 -5.44
C GLU A 46 -38.83 -31.36 -5.14
N ILE A 47 -38.94 -31.00 -3.86
CA ILE A 47 -39.33 -29.65 -3.42
C ILE A 47 -38.28 -28.62 -3.88
N ALA A 48 -37.00 -28.92 -3.75
CA ALA A 48 -35.92 -28.02 -4.14
C ALA A 48 -35.91 -27.78 -5.67
N ALA A 49 -36.16 -28.82 -6.47
CA ALA A 49 -36.31 -28.71 -7.92
C ALA A 49 -37.51 -27.83 -8.31
N PHE A 50 -38.62 -27.92 -7.57
CA PHE A 50 -39.78 -27.05 -7.74
C PHE A 50 -39.45 -25.58 -7.42
N CYS A 51 -38.67 -25.32 -6.38
CA CYS A 51 -38.20 -23.96 -6.07
C CYS A 51 -37.27 -23.41 -7.16
N ALA A 52 -36.41 -24.25 -7.73
CA ALA A 52 -35.46 -23.85 -8.77
C ALA A 52 -36.13 -23.48 -10.10
N SER A 53 -37.28 -24.10 -10.45
CA SER A 53 -37.95 -23.86 -11.72
C SER A 53 -38.70 -22.51 -11.77
N ASP A 54 -39.30 -22.09 -10.66
CA ASP A 54 -40.17 -20.91 -10.59
C ASP A 54 -39.57 -19.75 -9.78
N ASN A 55 -38.43 -19.97 -9.10
CA ASN A 55 -37.76 -19.06 -8.17
C ASN A 55 -38.68 -18.45 -7.08
N ASP A 56 -39.80 -19.12 -6.79
CA ASP A 56 -40.81 -18.72 -5.81
C ASP A 56 -40.95 -19.79 -4.72
N TYR A 57 -40.12 -19.63 -3.69
CA TYR A 57 -40.14 -20.50 -2.52
C TYR A 57 -41.38 -20.31 -1.63
N GLY A 58 -42.11 -19.20 -1.78
CA GLY A 58 -43.37 -18.95 -1.08
C GLY A 58 -44.51 -19.82 -1.63
N ALA A 59 -44.56 -19.99 -2.94
CA ALA A 59 -45.46 -20.93 -3.61
C ALA A 59 -45.16 -22.39 -3.20
N ALA A 60 -43.87 -22.76 -3.13
CA ALA A 60 -43.44 -24.07 -2.68
C ALA A 60 -43.83 -24.35 -1.21
N ALA A 61 -43.54 -23.42 -0.30
CA ALA A 61 -43.92 -23.53 1.12
C ALA A 61 -45.44 -23.67 1.32
N SER A 62 -46.23 -22.97 0.49
CA SER A 62 -47.68 -23.06 0.49
C SER A 62 -48.17 -24.41 -0.01
N ARG A 63 -47.68 -24.85 -1.18
CA ARG A 63 -48.06 -26.09 -1.86
C ARG A 63 -47.74 -27.34 -1.04
N PHE A 64 -46.51 -27.43 -0.51
CA PHE A 64 -46.02 -28.64 0.14
C PHE A 64 -46.30 -28.68 1.65
N GLY A 65 -46.88 -27.63 2.22
CA GLY A 65 -47.20 -27.66 3.66
C GLY A 65 -45.96 -27.55 4.56
N ILE A 66 -44.89 -26.92 4.07
CA ILE A 66 -43.58 -26.82 4.74
C ILE A 66 -43.20 -25.36 5.05
N ILE A 67 -42.04 -25.17 5.66
CA ILE A 67 -41.41 -23.85 5.81
C ILE A 67 -40.13 -23.82 4.99
N ILE A 68 -39.96 -22.76 4.19
CA ILE A 68 -38.70 -22.43 3.53
C ILE A 68 -38.37 -20.99 3.92
N GLU A 69 -37.23 -20.79 4.56
CA GLU A 69 -36.81 -19.50 5.07
C GLU A 69 -35.39 -19.17 4.61
N PRO A 70 -35.16 -18.01 3.96
CA PRO A 70 -33.82 -17.58 3.61
C PRO A 70 -33.03 -17.15 4.86
N CYS A 71 -31.78 -17.59 4.93
CA CYS A 71 -30.77 -17.09 5.88
C CYS A 71 -29.89 -16.08 5.16
N ILE A 72 -30.12 -14.80 5.45
CA ILE A 72 -29.36 -13.68 4.90
C ILE A 72 -28.53 -13.12 6.05
N LEU A 73 -27.21 -13.03 5.85
CA LEU A 73 -26.27 -12.39 6.76
C LEU A 73 -25.53 -11.31 5.98
N GLU A 74 -25.45 -10.10 6.51
CA GLU A 74 -24.76 -8.96 5.85
C GLU A 74 -25.16 -8.83 4.37
N GLU A 75 -26.47 -8.83 4.10
CA GLU A 75 -27.09 -8.72 2.77
C GLU A 75 -26.76 -9.86 1.77
N THR A 76 -26.00 -10.87 2.19
CA THR A 76 -25.68 -12.06 1.37
C THR A 76 -26.59 -13.23 1.74
N LEU A 77 -27.24 -13.83 0.74
CA LEU A 77 -27.99 -15.08 0.93
C LEU A 77 -27.01 -16.24 1.14
N ILE A 78 -26.95 -16.74 2.38
CA ILE A 78 -26.02 -17.80 2.77
C ILE A 78 -26.61 -19.18 2.43
N CYS A 79 -27.86 -19.41 2.80
CA CYS A 79 -28.55 -20.68 2.58
C CYS A 79 -30.07 -20.51 2.76
N TYR A 80 -30.81 -21.56 2.43
CA TYR A 80 -32.22 -21.71 2.80
C TYR A 80 -32.38 -22.79 3.86
N PHE A 81 -33.15 -22.49 4.91
CA PHE A 81 -33.65 -23.49 5.85
C PHE A 81 -34.98 -24.03 5.34
N MET A 82 -35.06 -25.34 5.10
CA MET A 82 -36.29 -26.02 4.77
C MET A 82 -36.69 -26.98 5.89
N ILE A 83 -37.88 -26.78 6.45
CA ILE A 83 -38.41 -27.55 7.58
C ILE A 83 -39.72 -28.20 7.13
N LEU A 84 -39.76 -29.54 7.09
CA LEU A 84 -40.94 -30.28 6.61
C LEU A 84 -42.10 -30.33 7.63
N ASP A 85 -42.01 -29.58 8.73
CA ASP A 85 -43.05 -29.44 9.76
C ASP A 85 -43.39 -27.96 9.97
N LYS A 86 -44.56 -27.54 9.47
CA LYS A 86 -45.07 -26.16 9.64
C LYS A 86 -45.23 -25.72 11.09
N LYS A 87 -45.33 -26.64 12.06
CA LYS A 87 -45.44 -26.29 13.48
C LYS A 87 -44.09 -25.98 14.12
N SER A 88 -42.98 -26.22 13.41
CA SER A 88 -41.62 -26.04 13.91
C SER A 88 -40.98 -24.70 13.52
N GLY A 89 -41.78 -23.71 13.11
CA GLY A 89 -41.29 -22.37 12.76
C GLY A 89 -40.57 -21.63 13.89
N TYR A 90 -40.81 -22.00 15.15
CA TYR A 90 -40.09 -21.47 16.31
C TYR A 90 -38.58 -21.75 16.27
N MET A 91 -38.12 -22.69 15.43
CA MET A 91 -36.70 -23.02 15.29
C MET A 91 -35.91 -22.03 14.42
N ILE A 92 -36.60 -21.25 13.58
CA ILE A 92 -35.97 -20.36 12.60
C ILE A 92 -35.03 -19.34 13.25
N PRO A 93 -35.42 -18.63 14.33
CA PRO A 93 -34.52 -17.69 14.99
C PRO A 93 -33.25 -18.37 15.51
N TYR A 94 -33.35 -19.56 16.11
CA TYR A 94 -32.18 -20.29 16.61
C TYR A 94 -31.23 -20.71 15.48
N LEU A 95 -31.77 -21.18 14.36
CA LEU A 95 -30.97 -21.56 13.19
C LEU A 95 -30.26 -20.34 12.59
N LYS A 96 -30.96 -19.22 12.44
CA LYS A 96 -30.37 -17.95 11.95
C LYS A 96 -29.26 -17.44 12.87
N THR A 97 -29.52 -17.36 14.18
CA THR A 97 -28.53 -16.87 15.16
C THR A 97 -27.29 -17.76 15.25
N LEU A 98 -27.45 -19.09 15.24
CA LEU A 98 -26.29 -19.99 15.26
C LEU A 98 -25.47 -19.90 13.97
N THR A 99 -26.15 -19.73 12.83
CA THR A 99 -25.48 -19.52 11.53
C THR A 99 -24.69 -18.22 11.52
N GLU A 100 -25.26 -17.14 12.04
CA GLU A 100 -24.58 -15.86 12.22
C GLU A 100 -23.31 -15.97 13.07
N LEU A 101 -23.41 -16.59 14.25
CA LEU A 101 -22.28 -16.74 15.18
C LEU A 101 -21.14 -17.59 14.61
N LEU A 102 -21.46 -18.61 13.80
CA LEU A 102 -20.48 -19.52 13.23
C LEU A 102 -19.82 -18.97 11.96
N ILE A 103 -20.53 -18.13 11.19
CA ILE A 103 -20.12 -17.73 9.84
C ILE A 103 -19.64 -16.27 9.79
N SER A 104 -20.13 -15.36 10.63
CA SER A 104 -19.78 -13.92 10.60
C SER A 104 -18.27 -13.63 10.65
N PRO A 105 -17.43 -14.30 11.48
CA PRO A 105 -15.99 -14.07 11.47
C PRO A 105 -15.32 -14.36 10.12
N GLN A 106 -15.87 -15.31 9.35
CA GLN A 106 -15.31 -15.77 8.08
C GLN A 106 -15.75 -14.87 6.90
N ILE A 107 -16.96 -14.32 6.95
CA ILE A 107 -17.45 -13.34 5.97
C ILE A 107 -16.61 -12.06 6.07
N SER A 108 -16.33 -11.60 7.29
CA SER A 108 -15.46 -10.43 7.52
C SER A 108 -14.05 -10.66 6.94
N ASP A 109 -13.46 -11.86 7.12
CA ASP A 109 -12.16 -12.20 6.55
C ASP A 109 -12.16 -12.19 4.99
N ILE A 110 -13.23 -12.68 4.35
CA ILE A 110 -13.37 -12.71 2.89
C ILE A 110 -13.64 -11.31 2.32
N GLN A 111 -14.49 -10.51 2.98
CA GLN A 111 -14.73 -9.12 2.60
C GLN A 111 -13.46 -8.28 2.76
N ASN A 112 -12.68 -8.51 3.83
CA ASN A 112 -11.36 -7.89 4.00
C ASN A 112 -10.38 -8.30 2.88
N GLN A 113 -10.39 -9.56 2.44
CA GLN A 113 -9.56 -10.04 1.31
C GLN A 113 -10.01 -9.46 -0.05
N THR A 114 -11.31 -9.33 -0.28
CA THR A 114 -11.86 -8.80 -1.54
C THR A 114 -11.68 -7.28 -1.62
N ALA A 115 -11.92 -6.57 -0.51
CA ALA A 115 -11.63 -5.14 -0.38
C ALA A 115 -10.12 -4.85 -0.54
N SER A 116 -9.27 -5.77 -0.05
CA SER A 116 -7.82 -5.76 -0.28
C SER A 116 -7.48 -5.92 -1.77
N SER A 117 -8.13 -6.83 -2.50
CA SER A 117 -7.85 -7.10 -3.92
C SER A 117 -8.24 -5.95 -4.87
N ARG A 118 -9.40 -5.32 -4.70
CA ARG A 118 -9.75 -4.10 -5.48
C ARG A 118 -8.83 -2.93 -5.16
N SER A 119 -8.50 -2.75 -3.89
CA SER A 119 -7.54 -1.71 -3.47
C SER A 119 -6.15 -1.96 -4.07
N MET A 120 -5.74 -3.22 -4.21
CA MET A 120 -4.51 -3.58 -4.93
C MET A 120 -4.58 -3.21 -6.41
N LEU A 121 -5.65 -3.59 -7.12
CA LEU A 121 -5.83 -3.21 -8.52
C LEU A 121 -5.74 -1.70 -8.72
N ILE A 122 -6.42 -0.93 -7.89
CA ILE A 122 -6.35 0.53 -7.93
C ILE A 122 -4.95 1.06 -7.69
N ASN A 123 -4.27 0.55 -6.66
CA ASN A 123 -2.89 0.95 -6.40
C ASN A 123 -1.97 0.61 -7.59
N GLN A 124 -2.18 -0.52 -8.28
CA GLN A 124 -1.42 -0.84 -9.48
C GLN A 124 -1.67 0.15 -10.62
N ILE A 125 -2.93 0.43 -10.94
CA ILE A 125 -3.31 1.34 -12.03
C ILE A 125 -2.81 2.77 -11.73
N ALA A 126 -3.08 3.29 -10.54
CA ALA A 126 -2.75 4.65 -10.13
C ALA A 126 -1.23 4.92 -10.14
N ASN A 127 -0.40 3.92 -9.87
CA ASN A 127 1.04 4.12 -9.71
C ASN A 127 1.88 3.75 -10.92
N THR A 128 1.55 2.66 -11.59
CA THR A 128 2.43 2.11 -12.62
C THR A 128 2.07 2.65 -14.00
N GLY A 129 0.78 2.72 -14.34
CA GLY A 129 0.33 3.01 -15.71
C GLY A 129 0.93 2.04 -16.73
N GLN A 130 1.34 0.84 -16.30
CA GLN A 130 2.03 -0.15 -17.10
C GLN A 130 1.30 -1.49 -17.01
N LYS A 131 1.48 -2.32 -18.05
CA LYS A 131 0.96 -3.68 -18.07
C LYS A 131 1.67 -4.53 -17.02
N SER A 132 0.91 -5.27 -16.22
CA SER A 132 1.42 -6.29 -15.33
C SER A 132 0.50 -7.51 -15.30
N PRO A 133 1.05 -8.73 -15.12
CA PRO A 133 0.25 -9.94 -14.96
C PRO A 133 -0.75 -9.85 -13.79
N GLU A 134 -0.39 -9.12 -12.73
CA GLU A 134 -1.26 -8.88 -11.58
C GLU A 134 -2.49 -8.05 -11.95
N ILE A 135 -2.33 -6.96 -12.72
CA ILE A 135 -3.47 -6.18 -13.23
C ILE A 135 -4.35 -7.08 -14.09
N ASP A 136 -3.76 -7.87 -14.98
CA ASP A 136 -4.54 -8.75 -15.88
C ASP A 136 -5.32 -9.83 -15.11
N THR A 137 -4.79 -10.27 -13.98
CA THR A 137 -5.48 -11.23 -13.10
C THR A 137 -6.69 -10.58 -12.44
N PHE A 138 -6.53 -9.41 -11.83
CA PHE A 138 -7.63 -8.70 -11.19
C PHE A 138 -8.70 -8.22 -12.19
N MET A 139 -8.30 -7.73 -13.37
CA MET A 139 -9.24 -7.32 -14.42
C MET A 139 -10.14 -8.49 -14.85
N LYS A 140 -9.57 -9.71 -14.96
CA LYS A 140 -10.35 -10.92 -15.24
C LYS A 140 -11.20 -11.37 -14.06
N GLU A 141 -10.67 -11.30 -12.85
CA GLU A 141 -11.37 -11.68 -11.61
C GLU A 141 -12.63 -10.84 -11.38
N PHE A 142 -12.55 -9.54 -11.66
CA PHE A 142 -13.66 -8.59 -11.50
C PHE A 142 -14.45 -8.34 -12.80
N GLU A 143 -14.12 -9.04 -13.89
CA GLU A 143 -14.78 -8.91 -15.20
C GLU A 143 -14.79 -7.48 -15.77
N TYR A 144 -13.76 -6.67 -15.47
CA TYR A 144 -13.65 -5.30 -15.96
C TYR A 144 -13.17 -5.21 -17.42
N SER A 145 -13.66 -4.20 -18.13
CA SER A 145 -13.22 -3.90 -19.50
C SER A 145 -11.94 -3.05 -19.54
N TYR A 146 -10.99 -3.43 -20.40
CA TYR A 146 -9.75 -2.68 -20.63
C TYR A 146 -9.96 -1.36 -21.38
N ASP A 147 -11.00 -1.29 -22.23
CA ASP A 147 -11.29 -0.17 -23.13
C ASP A 147 -12.58 0.59 -22.73
N CYS A 148 -12.93 0.58 -21.44
CA CYS A 148 -14.07 1.36 -20.92
C CYS A 148 -13.60 2.78 -20.55
N PRO A 149 -14.29 3.85 -21.02
CA PRO A 149 -13.94 5.23 -20.70
C PRO A 149 -14.20 5.51 -19.23
N ARG A 150 -13.13 5.83 -18.48
CA ARG A 150 -13.21 6.15 -17.05
C ARG A 150 -12.47 7.43 -16.70
N CYS A 151 -12.89 8.09 -15.63
CA CYS A 151 -12.16 9.19 -15.01
C CYS A 151 -11.89 8.91 -13.52
N ALA A 152 -10.81 9.47 -12.98
CA ALA A 152 -10.44 9.34 -11.58
C ALA A 152 -11.22 10.35 -10.72
N LEU A 153 -11.97 9.87 -9.74
CA LEU A 153 -12.52 10.63 -8.63
C LEU A 153 -11.72 10.29 -7.38
N LEU A 154 -10.90 11.23 -6.93
CA LEU A 154 -10.05 11.09 -5.77
C LEU A 154 -10.66 11.81 -4.57
N PHE A 155 -10.95 11.06 -3.53
CA PHE A 155 -11.48 11.57 -2.27
C PHE A 155 -10.38 11.56 -1.20
N GLU A 156 -10.23 12.64 -0.46
CA GLU A 156 -9.29 12.77 0.66
C GLU A 156 -9.98 13.35 1.90
N ILE A 157 -9.80 12.71 3.06
CA ILE A 157 -10.31 13.23 4.33
C ILE A 157 -9.49 14.48 4.72
N ASN A 158 -10.13 15.63 4.86
CA ASN A 158 -9.47 16.85 5.30
C ASN A 158 -9.14 16.77 6.80
N ARG A 159 -7.84 16.82 7.14
CA ARG A 159 -7.36 16.78 8.54
C ARG A 159 -6.77 18.08 9.04
N HIS A 160 -6.81 19.17 8.27
CA HIS A 160 -6.14 20.41 8.66
C HIS A 160 -6.78 21.02 9.93
N GLY A 161 -6.03 20.99 11.04
CA GLY A 161 -6.34 21.73 12.27
C GLY A 161 -7.21 21.03 13.30
N LYS A 162 -7.73 19.82 13.02
CA LYS A 162 -8.44 19.01 14.02
C LYS A 162 -7.49 17.98 14.61
N GLU A 163 -6.91 18.27 15.78
CA GLU A 163 -6.06 17.32 16.52
C GLU A 163 -6.79 16.01 16.90
N HIS A 164 -8.10 15.87 16.66
CA HIS A 164 -8.94 14.76 17.14
C HIS A 164 -9.83 14.12 16.05
N SER A 165 -9.54 14.27 14.75
CA SER A 165 -10.25 13.48 13.72
C SER A 165 -9.80 12.01 13.82
N HIS A 166 -10.62 11.17 14.45
CA HIS A 166 -10.35 9.73 14.59
C HIS A 166 -10.76 8.90 13.36
N TYR A 167 -11.50 9.49 12.41
CA TYR A 167 -12.00 8.77 11.26
C TYR A 167 -10.87 8.44 10.26
N ARG A 168 -10.86 7.19 9.82
CA ARG A 168 -10.04 6.64 8.75
C ARG A 168 -10.98 5.86 7.86
N PHE A 169 -10.65 5.81 6.58
CA PHE A 169 -11.21 4.78 5.72
C PHE A 169 -10.79 3.41 6.26
N ASP A 170 -11.78 2.60 6.68
CA ASP A 170 -11.59 1.23 7.14
C ASP A 170 -12.13 0.21 6.13
N SER A 171 -11.65 -1.03 6.24
CA SER A 171 -11.91 -2.10 5.26
C SER A 171 -13.23 -2.84 5.48
N SER A 172 -13.97 -2.51 6.55
CA SER A 172 -15.22 -3.16 6.98
C SER A 172 -16.44 -2.74 6.14
N GLU A 173 -16.27 -2.71 4.82
CA GLU A 173 -17.32 -2.26 3.90
C GLU A 173 -17.71 -0.80 4.15
N SER A 174 -16.74 0.10 3.95
CA SER A 174 -16.89 1.54 4.21
C SER A 174 -18.17 2.13 3.61
N TYR A 175 -18.79 3.06 4.33
CA TYR A 175 -19.96 3.84 3.91
C TYR A 175 -19.84 4.38 2.47
N LEU A 176 -18.63 4.69 1.99
CA LEU A 176 -18.38 5.07 0.61
C LEU A 176 -18.75 3.97 -0.40
N LYS A 177 -18.46 2.69 -0.13
CA LYS A 177 -18.87 1.60 -1.00
C LYS A 177 -20.40 1.52 -1.09
N GLN A 178 -21.10 1.68 0.03
CA GLN A 178 -22.56 1.71 0.05
C GLN A 178 -23.09 2.92 -0.74
N LEU A 179 -22.50 4.10 -0.57
CA LEU A 179 -22.85 5.29 -1.34
C LEU A 179 -22.62 5.12 -2.84
N ILE A 180 -21.53 4.46 -3.23
CA ILE A 180 -21.22 4.18 -4.64
C ILE A 180 -22.27 3.25 -5.22
N THR A 181 -22.49 2.10 -4.59
CA THR A 181 -23.37 1.03 -5.09
C THR A 181 -24.86 1.37 -5.03
N SER A 182 -25.27 2.24 -4.10
CA SER A 182 -26.65 2.76 -4.03
C SER A 182 -26.93 3.92 -4.99
N SER A 183 -25.90 4.47 -5.64
CA SER A 183 -26.08 5.55 -6.60
C SER A 183 -26.74 5.05 -7.88
N SER A 184 -27.67 5.85 -8.43
CA SER A 184 -28.24 5.62 -9.76
C SER A 184 -27.20 5.67 -10.88
N LEU A 185 -26.04 6.26 -10.62
CA LEU A 185 -24.94 6.36 -11.59
C LEU A 185 -23.92 5.23 -11.41
N TYR A 186 -24.13 4.29 -10.50
CA TYR A 186 -23.26 3.13 -10.33
C TYR A 186 -23.14 2.33 -11.64
N SER A 187 -21.93 1.93 -11.98
CA SER A 187 -21.66 1.01 -13.09
C SER A 187 -20.86 -0.18 -12.57
N GLU A 188 -21.15 -1.37 -13.09
CA GLU A 188 -20.32 -2.56 -12.82
C GLU A 188 -18.89 -2.38 -13.35
N GLU A 189 -18.67 -1.43 -14.26
CA GLU A 189 -17.34 -1.05 -14.76
C GLU A 189 -16.60 -0.05 -13.84
N ASP A 190 -17.22 0.42 -12.75
CA ASP A 190 -16.55 1.27 -11.77
C ASP A 190 -15.46 0.48 -11.01
N ILE A 191 -14.22 0.95 -11.07
CA ILE A 191 -13.10 0.39 -10.31
C ILE A 191 -12.86 1.28 -9.10
N TYR A 192 -13.18 0.81 -7.89
CA TYR A 192 -13.08 1.62 -6.67
C TYR A 192 -12.37 0.88 -5.51
N GLY A 193 -11.79 1.63 -4.57
CA GLY A 193 -10.97 1.07 -3.50
C GLY A 193 -10.06 2.07 -2.80
N PHE A 194 -9.34 1.59 -1.79
CA PHE A 194 -8.48 2.41 -0.94
C PHE A 194 -7.09 2.59 -1.54
N LEU A 195 -6.62 3.84 -1.57
CA LEU A 195 -5.20 4.13 -1.81
C LEU A 195 -4.42 4.21 -0.51
N SER A 196 -5.06 4.72 0.55
CA SER A 196 -4.51 4.81 1.90
C SER A 196 -5.67 4.87 2.91
N SER A 197 -5.36 4.98 4.20
CA SER A 197 -6.38 5.20 5.24
C SER A 197 -7.13 6.53 5.08
N ASP A 198 -6.64 7.42 4.23
CA ASP A 198 -7.12 8.80 4.11
C ASP A 198 -7.56 9.14 2.69
N ARG A 199 -7.33 8.23 1.73
CA ARG A 199 -7.66 8.41 0.32
C ARG A 199 -8.44 7.24 -0.24
N TYR A 200 -9.54 7.57 -0.89
CA TYR A 200 -10.38 6.64 -1.65
C TYR A 200 -10.38 7.07 -3.12
N LEU A 201 -10.27 6.11 -4.03
CA LEU A 201 -10.25 6.38 -5.46
C LEU A 201 -11.35 5.57 -6.14
N ILE A 202 -12.04 6.23 -7.07
CA ILE A 202 -12.97 5.61 -8.01
C ILE A 202 -12.48 5.96 -9.42
N PHE A 203 -12.16 4.97 -10.23
CA PHE A 203 -12.17 5.12 -11.68
C PHE A 203 -13.61 4.92 -12.15
N LYS A 204 -14.33 6.03 -12.24
CA LYS A 204 -15.76 6.09 -12.55
C LYS A 204 -15.95 5.85 -14.04
N ASP A 205 -16.77 4.87 -14.40
CA ASP A 205 -17.27 4.68 -15.76
C ASP A 205 -17.98 5.95 -16.22
N THR A 206 -17.70 6.36 -17.45
CA THR A 206 -18.26 7.55 -18.10
C THR A 206 -18.95 7.21 -19.41
N SER A 207 -19.15 5.92 -19.71
CA SER A 207 -19.80 5.43 -20.94
C SER A 207 -21.24 5.94 -21.09
N PHE A 208 -21.95 6.14 -19.98
CA PHE A 208 -23.28 6.76 -19.96
C PHE A 208 -23.27 8.24 -20.35
N ALA A 209 -22.11 8.92 -20.22
CA ALA A 209 -21.93 10.32 -20.59
C ALA A 209 -21.58 10.43 -22.08
N SER A 210 -22.48 9.97 -22.96
CA SER A 210 -22.28 9.95 -24.42
C SER A 210 -22.08 11.34 -25.05
N THR A 211 -22.27 12.42 -24.29
CA THR A 211 -21.90 13.79 -24.66
C THR A 211 -21.51 14.58 -23.40
N MET A 212 -20.32 15.18 -23.39
CA MET A 212 -19.77 16.07 -22.36
C MET A 212 -20.77 16.64 -21.35
N SER A 213 -21.01 15.92 -20.28
CA SER A 213 -21.65 16.50 -19.10
C SER A 213 -20.70 16.28 -17.94
N VAL A 214 -19.58 17.02 -17.99
CA VAL A 214 -18.71 17.31 -16.81
C VAL A 214 -19.57 17.60 -15.58
N ARG A 215 -20.75 18.19 -15.81
CA ARG A 215 -21.81 18.41 -14.85
C ARG A 215 -22.30 17.14 -14.14
N GLU A 216 -22.63 16.05 -14.82
CA GLU A 216 -23.13 14.82 -14.15
C GLU A 216 -22.09 14.21 -13.22
N ILE A 217 -20.81 14.22 -13.64
CA ILE A 217 -19.72 13.71 -12.81
C ILE A 217 -19.49 14.63 -11.60
N ASN A 218 -19.57 15.95 -11.80
CA ASN A 218 -19.51 16.92 -10.71
C ASN A 218 -20.70 16.76 -9.75
N ASP A 219 -21.92 16.60 -10.26
CA ASP A 219 -23.13 16.40 -9.45
C ASP A 219 -23.05 15.09 -8.65
N TYR A 220 -22.51 14.02 -9.25
CA TYR A 220 -22.22 12.76 -8.55
C TYR A 220 -21.20 12.97 -7.42
N ALA A 221 -20.07 13.61 -7.72
CA ALA A 221 -19.03 13.89 -6.74
C ALA A 221 -19.55 14.76 -5.57
N ASP A 222 -20.32 15.80 -5.88
CA ASP A 222 -20.94 16.69 -4.91
C ASP A 222 -21.94 15.94 -4.01
N SER A 223 -22.75 15.06 -4.58
CA SER A 223 -23.65 14.18 -3.81
C SER A 223 -22.86 13.29 -2.85
N MET A 224 -21.78 12.65 -3.32
CA MET A 224 -20.94 11.78 -2.49
C MET A 224 -20.31 12.54 -1.32
N VAL A 225 -19.73 13.72 -1.59
CA VAL A 225 -19.12 14.58 -0.56
C VAL A 225 -20.15 15.04 0.46
N THR A 226 -21.35 15.41 0.01
CA THR A 226 -22.43 15.88 0.88
C THR A 226 -22.92 14.75 1.80
N SER A 227 -23.23 13.58 1.25
CA SER A 227 -23.65 12.42 2.04
C SER A 227 -22.58 11.97 3.03
N PHE A 228 -21.31 11.99 2.65
CA PHE A 228 -20.21 11.68 3.57
C PHE A 228 -20.10 12.67 4.72
N ARG A 229 -20.21 13.97 4.44
CA ARG A 229 -20.19 15.02 5.46
C ARG A 229 -21.35 14.88 6.45
N ASP A 230 -22.55 14.61 5.93
CA ASP A 230 -23.75 14.45 6.76
C ASP A 230 -23.65 13.23 7.69
N TYR A 231 -22.96 12.18 7.25
CA TYR A 231 -22.74 10.97 8.04
C TYR A 231 -21.62 11.10 9.08
N ASN A 232 -20.44 11.63 8.68
CA ASN A 232 -19.24 11.62 9.52
C ASN A 232 -18.90 12.95 10.20
N GLY A 233 -19.53 14.06 9.80
CA GLY A 233 -19.22 15.40 10.31
C GLY A 233 -17.83 15.94 9.90
N GLU A 234 -17.13 15.23 9.02
CA GLU A 234 -15.82 15.60 8.49
C GLU A 234 -15.91 16.13 7.06
N GLU A 235 -14.99 17.03 6.70
CA GLU A 235 -14.90 17.53 5.33
C GLU A 235 -14.14 16.53 4.45
N LEU A 236 -14.77 16.16 3.34
CA LEU A 236 -14.18 15.33 2.30
C LEU A 236 -13.82 16.21 1.10
N HIS A 237 -12.54 16.27 0.76
CA HIS A 237 -12.10 16.87 -0.49
C HIS A 237 -12.33 15.87 -1.62
N CYS A 238 -12.91 16.33 -2.73
CA CYS A 238 -13.08 15.52 -3.93
C CYS A 238 -12.48 16.21 -5.14
N THR A 239 -11.72 15.48 -5.96
CA THR A 239 -11.17 15.99 -7.20
C THR A 239 -11.34 15.00 -8.34
N ILE A 240 -11.44 15.54 -9.56
CA ILE A 240 -11.84 14.79 -10.75
C ILE A 240 -10.79 14.99 -11.85
N GLY A 241 -10.27 13.89 -12.37
CA GLY A 241 -9.36 13.84 -13.52
C GLY A 241 -10.08 13.73 -14.87
N SER A 242 -9.32 13.76 -15.96
CA SER A 242 -9.83 13.61 -17.33
C SER A 242 -10.28 12.18 -17.60
N THR A 243 -11.12 12.01 -18.61
CA THR A 243 -11.56 10.67 -19.04
C THR A 243 -10.54 10.03 -19.99
N TYR A 244 -10.21 8.76 -19.75
CA TYR A 244 -9.41 7.94 -20.67
C TYR A 244 -10.08 6.59 -20.89
N THR A 245 -9.99 6.09 -22.13
CA THR A 245 -10.53 4.78 -22.53
C THR A 245 -9.57 3.63 -22.21
N ASP A 246 -8.27 3.86 -22.41
CA ASP A 246 -7.22 2.86 -22.14
C ASP A 246 -6.96 2.78 -20.63
N LEU A 247 -7.15 1.59 -20.05
CA LEU A 247 -6.89 1.29 -18.64
C LEU A 247 -5.54 1.85 -18.15
N TYR A 248 -4.48 1.71 -18.94
CA TYR A 248 -3.14 2.12 -18.52
C TYR A 248 -2.92 3.64 -18.60
N LYS A 249 -3.84 4.36 -19.28
CA LYS A 249 -3.90 5.82 -19.27
C LYS A 249 -4.70 6.40 -18.11
N LEU A 250 -5.37 5.57 -17.31
CA LEU A 250 -6.07 6.04 -16.11
C LEU A 250 -5.13 6.60 -15.05
N ARG A 251 -3.85 6.22 -15.08
CA ARG A 251 -2.81 6.86 -14.26
C ARG A 251 -2.75 8.38 -14.48
N GLN A 252 -2.93 8.86 -15.72
CA GLN A 252 -2.90 10.27 -16.04
C GLN A 252 -4.09 10.99 -15.40
N SER A 253 -5.29 10.39 -15.49
CA SER A 253 -6.48 10.88 -14.78
C SER A 253 -6.23 10.98 -13.27
N TYR A 254 -5.62 9.95 -12.69
CA TYR A 254 -5.26 9.95 -11.27
C TYR A 254 -4.25 11.06 -10.93
N LEU A 255 -3.20 11.26 -11.73
CA LEU A 255 -2.21 12.31 -11.51
C LEU A 255 -2.81 13.71 -11.60
N GLU A 256 -3.79 13.91 -12.48
CA GLU A 256 -4.56 15.16 -12.57
C GLU A 256 -5.39 15.40 -11.29
N ALA A 257 -6.17 14.40 -10.86
CA ALA A 257 -6.94 14.47 -9.63
C ALA A 257 -6.03 14.70 -8.40
N LEU A 258 -4.88 14.03 -8.35
CA LEU A 258 -3.88 14.17 -7.30
C LEU A 258 -3.23 15.57 -7.29
N PHE A 259 -2.97 16.15 -8.47
CA PHE A 259 -2.50 17.53 -8.57
C PHE A 259 -3.50 18.51 -7.93
N LEU A 260 -4.80 18.32 -8.19
CA LEU A 260 -5.84 19.15 -7.58
C LEU A 260 -5.90 18.97 -6.07
N ILE A 261 -5.82 17.73 -5.55
CA ILE A 261 -5.77 17.46 -4.09
C ILE A 261 -4.57 18.15 -3.45
N ALA A 262 -3.38 18.00 -4.04
CA ALA A 262 -2.16 18.59 -3.50
C ALA A 262 -2.22 20.12 -3.44
N ASN A 263 -3.02 20.76 -4.31
CA ASN A 263 -3.18 22.21 -4.38
C ASN A 263 -4.59 22.68 -3.98
N TYR A 264 -5.36 21.84 -3.28
CA TYR A 264 -6.80 22.04 -3.05
C TYR A 264 -7.08 23.38 -2.37
N ASP A 265 -6.37 23.69 -1.28
CA ASP A 265 -6.53 24.95 -0.54
C ASP A 265 -6.27 26.17 -1.44
N TYR A 266 -5.24 26.09 -2.29
CA TYR A 266 -4.86 27.19 -3.18
C TYR A 266 -5.89 27.38 -4.31
N LEU A 267 -6.36 26.28 -4.90
CA LEU A 267 -7.26 26.28 -6.05
C LEU A 267 -8.74 26.50 -5.68
N ASN A 268 -9.19 26.00 -4.53
CA ASN A 268 -10.60 26.02 -4.12
C ASN A 268 -11.01 27.34 -3.44
N VAL A 269 -10.96 28.44 -4.18
CA VAL A 269 -11.34 29.77 -3.67
C VAL A 269 -12.86 29.91 -3.47
N ALA A 270 -13.64 29.23 -4.31
CA ALA A 270 -15.10 29.29 -4.28
C ALA A 270 -15.74 28.40 -3.20
N SER A 271 -14.95 27.61 -2.46
CA SER A 271 -15.45 26.59 -1.51
C SER A 271 -16.37 25.57 -2.19
N SER A 272 -16.03 25.17 -3.42
CA SER A 272 -16.71 24.10 -4.15
C SER A 272 -16.54 22.76 -3.43
N HIS A 273 -17.54 21.87 -3.58
CA HIS A 273 -17.52 20.53 -3.00
C HIS A 273 -16.54 19.60 -3.73
N ALA A 274 -16.41 19.75 -5.05
CA ALA A 274 -15.40 19.07 -5.86
C ALA A 274 -14.65 20.03 -6.81
N LEU A 275 -13.40 19.67 -7.16
CA LEU A 275 -12.60 20.35 -8.20
C LEU A 275 -12.43 19.45 -9.42
N ASN A 276 -12.70 19.97 -10.62
CA ASN A 276 -12.52 19.23 -11.86
C ASN A 276 -11.33 19.75 -12.66
N ILE A 277 -10.49 18.85 -13.19
CA ILE A 277 -9.29 19.23 -13.95
C ILE A 277 -9.59 20.12 -15.15
N HIS A 278 -10.80 20.02 -15.73
CA HIS A 278 -11.24 20.87 -16.84
C HIS A 278 -11.22 22.37 -16.50
N ASP A 279 -11.34 22.73 -15.22
CA ASP A 279 -11.27 24.12 -14.75
C ASP A 279 -9.84 24.59 -14.44
N PHE A 280 -8.85 23.68 -14.47
CA PHE A 280 -7.47 23.91 -14.02
C PHE A 280 -6.41 23.36 -14.99
N ILE A 281 -6.74 23.28 -16.28
CA ILE A 281 -5.85 22.74 -17.33
C ILE A 281 -4.53 23.52 -17.39
N PHE A 282 -4.59 24.85 -17.28
CA PHE A 282 -3.39 25.71 -17.33
C PHE A 282 -2.47 25.42 -16.15
N GLU A 283 -3.02 25.36 -14.94
CA GLU A 283 -2.27 25.09 -13.72
C GLU A 283 -1.62 23.71 -13.76
N TYR A 284 -2.35 22.69 -14.21
CA TYR A 284 -1.79 21.36 -14.38
C TYR A 284 -0.65 21.35 -15.40
N ALA A 285 -0.83 21.97 -16.58
CA ALA A 285 0.22 22.06 -17.60
C ALA A 285 1.48 22.79 -17.09
N VAL A 286 1.31 23.87 -16.33
CA VAL A 286 2.41 24.59 -15.67
C VAL A 286 3.14 23.70 -14.67
N SER A 287 2.40 22.85 -13.93
CA SER A 287 2.96 21.95 -12.93
C SER A 287 3.86 20.84 -13.52
N LEU A 288 3.64 20.48 -14.79
CA LEU A 288 4.44 19.50 -15.52
C LEU A 288 5.80 20.04 -15.98
N ILE A 289 5.98 21.36 -16.01
CA ILE A 289 7.24 21.97 -16.41
C ILE A 289 8.25 21.86 -15.23
N PRO A 290 9.50 21.42 -15.49
CA PRO A 290 10.49 21.23 -14.44
C PRO A 290 10.71 22.48 -13.58
N ARG A 291 10.79 22.31 -12.26
CA ARG A 291 11.01 23.42 -11.32
C ARG A 291 12.28 24.23 -11.63
N SER A 292 13.32 23.59 -12.16
CA SER A 292 14.56 24.25 -12.62
C SER A 292 14.31 25.29 -13.72
N TYR A 293 13.38 25.04 -14.63
CA TYR A 293 12.95 26.02 -15.63
C TYR A 293 12.30 27.23 -14.95
N TRP A 294 11.40 26.99 -14.00
CA TRP A 294 10.71 28.04 -13.26
C TRP A 294 11.64 28.86 -12.37
N ASN A 295 12.63 28.23 -11.72
CA ASN A 295 13.66 28.92 -10.95
C ASN A 295 14.34 30.00 -11.81
N ASN A 296 14.79 29.62 -13.02
CA ASN A 296 15.44 30.55 -13.94
C ASN A 296 14.46 31.59 -14.49
N ARG A 297 13.24 31.17 -14.85
CA ARG A 297 12.22 32.05 -15.45
C ARG A 297 11.72 33.11 -14.47
N PHE A 298 11.53 32.74 -13.21
CA PHE A 298 10.92 33.59 -12.19
C PHE A 298 11.92 34.21 -11.22
N GLN A 299 13.23 34.01 -11.41
CA GLN A 299 14.26 34.60 -10.53
C GLN A 299 14.08 36.11 -10.34
N ASN A 300 13.95 36.86 -11.45
CA ASN A 300 13.77 38.31 -11.40
C ASN A 300 12.44 38.70 -10.76
N LEU A 301 11.35 38.02 -11.13
CA LEU A 301 10.02 38.28 -10.58
C LEU A 301 9.97 38.02 -9.06
N ALA A 302 10.60 36.92 -8.61
CA ALA A 302 10.73 36.59 -7.20
C ALA A 302 11.58 37.62 -6.45
N GLN A 303 12.65 38.14 -7.06
CA GLN A 303 13.48 39.18 -6.46
C GLN A 303 12.73 40.52 -6.33
N ASP A 304 12.04 40.94 -7.40
CA ASP A 304 11.29 42.20 -7.46
C ASP A 304 10.16 42.23 -6.43
N LEU A 305 9.46 41.10 -6.27
CA LEU A 305 8.39 40.93 -5.28
C LEU A 305 8.92 40.63 -3.87
N GLY A 306 9.97 39.81 -3.76
CA GLY A 306 10.52 39.30 -2.51
C GLY A 306 11.22 40.35 -1.65
N SER A 307 11.60 41.49 -2.23
CA SER A 307 12.09 42.66 -1.48
C SER A 307 11.03 43.27 -0.55
N SER A 308 9.75 42.86 -0.64
CA SER A 308 8.69 43.23 0.30
C SER A 308 7.68 42.09 0.46
N PRO A 309 7.59 41.44 1.64
CA PRO A 309 6.62 40.36 1.90
C PRO A 309 5.19 40.75 1.53
N ALA A 310 4.80 42.00 1.82
CA ALA A 310 3.49 42.55 1.49
C ALA A 310 3.17 42.57 -0.01
N LEU A 311 4.17 42.77 -0.88
CA LEU A 311 3.97 42.73 -2.34
C LEU A 311 3.83 41.30 -2.83
N MET A 312 4.61 40.37 -2.29
CA MET A 312 4.48 38.94 -2.58
C MET A 312 3.08 38.44 -2.19
N GLU A 313 2.64 38.68 -0.96
CA GLU A 313 1.29 38.31 -0.49
C GLU A 313 0.19 38.89 -1.38
N THR A 314 0.34 40.15 -1.80
CA THR A 314 -0.63 40.81 -2.69
C THR A 314 -0.65 40.15 -4.07
N ALA A 315 0.50 39.83 -4.64
CA ALA A 315 0.61 39.16 -5.94
C ALA A 315 -0.06 37.77 -5.91
N LEU A 316 0.18 37.00 -4.84
CA LEU A 316 -0.42 35.68 -4.64
C LEU A 316 -1.94 35.76 -4.42
N ALA A 317 -2.42 36.72 -3.61
CA ALA A 317 -3.85 36.91 -3.38
C ALA A 317 -4.60 37.36 -4.64
N LEU A 318 -4.00 38.28 -5.43
CA LEU A 318 -4.56 38.70 -6.71
C LEU A 318 -4.69 37.51 -7.67
N SER A 319 -3.65 36.69 -7.76
CA SER A 319 -3.68 35.49 -8.59
C SER A 319 -4.77 34.51 -8.15
N ARG A 320 -4.88 34.26 -6.84
CA ARG A 320 -5.87 33.33 -6.25
C ARG A 320 -7.29 33.79 -6.54
N GLU A 321 -7.60 35.06 -6.32
CA GLU A 321 -8.94 35.65 -6.47
C GLU A 321 -9.28 36.06 -7.92
N ASN A 322 -8.63 35.46 -8.92
CA ASN A 322 -8.81 35.78 -10.35
C ASN A 322 -8.76 37.30 -10.64
N LEU A 323 -7.81 37.98 -9.99
CA LEU A 323 -7.59 39.42 -10.01
C LEU A 323 -8.74 40.30 -9.51
N ASN A 324 -9.73 39.73 -8.81
CA ASN A 324 -10.76 40.51 -8.15
C ASN A 324 -10.16 41.28 -6.96
N LEU A 325 -9.92 42.58 -7.19
CA LEU A 325 -9.33 43.47 -6.19
C LEU A 325 -10.11 43.52 -4.88
N SER A 326 -11.44 43.40 -4.90
CA SER A 326 -12.23 43.46 -3.69
C SER A 326 -12.11 42.17 -2.87
N GLN A 327 -12.12 41.02 -3.54
CA GLN A 327 -11.94 39.73 -2.89
C GLN A 327 -10.50 39.56 -2.37
N ALA A 328 -9.49 39.94 -3.15
CA ALA A 328 -8.09 39.91 -2.73
C ALA A 328 -7.81 40.84 -1.53
N ALA A 329 -8.44 42.01 -1.49
CA ALA A 329 -8.34 42.90 -0.32
C ALA A 329 -8.97 42.25 0.92
N LYS A 330 -10.16 41.64 0.79
CA LYS A 330 -10.84 40.93 1.87
C LYS A 330 -10.01 39.75 2.37
N ALA A 331 -9.46 38.93 1.48
CA ALA A 331 -8.64 37.77 1.81
C ALA A 331 -7.38 38.15 2.62
N LEU A 332 -6.81 39.32 2.36
CA LEU A 332 -5.65 39.85 3.08
C LEU A 332 -6.01 40.70 4.31
N GLY A 333 -7.30 40.90 4.62
CA GLY A 333 -7.73 41.80 5.70
C GLY A 333 -7.36 43.27 5.45
N LEU A 334 -7.28 43.70 4.19
CA LEU A 334 -6.86 45.04 3.79
C LEU A 334 -8.03 45.88 3.29
N HIS A 335 -7.91 47.21 3.43
CA HIS A 335 -8.76 48.13 2.71
C HIS A 335 -8.45 48.11 1.20
N ARG A 336 -9.47 48.23 0.34
CA ARG A 336 -9.33 48.18 -1.14
C ARG A 336 -8.29 49.18 -1.68
N ASN A 337 -8.22 50.39 -1.12
CA ASN A 337 -7.23 51.40 -1.53
C ASN A 337 -5.79 50.97 -1.24
N THR A 338 -5.56 50.27 -0.13
CA THR A 338 -4.24 49.72 0.21
C THR A 338 -3.83 48.65 -0.80
N LEU A 339 -4.77 47.78 -1.21
CA LEU A 339 -4.51 46.79 -2.25
C LEU A 339 -4.16 47.46 -3.59
N LEU A 340 -4.89 48.50 -4.00
CA LEU A 340 -4.61 49.27 -5.22
C LEU A 340 -3.21 49.89 -5.19
N GLN A 341 -2.78 50.45 -4.05
CA GLN A 341 -1.44 51.00 -3.89
C GLN A 341 -0.36 49.91 -4.00
N ARG A 342 -0.59 48.73 -3.39
CA ARG A 342 0.33 47.59 -3.50
C ARG A 342 0.37 47.07 -4.94
N PHE A 343 -0.76 46.97 -5.62
CA PHE A 343 -0.83 46.59 -7.04
C PHE A 343 -0.08 47.56 -7.95
N ALA A 344 -0.22 48.87 -7.75
CA ALA A 344 0.55 49.87 -8.50
C ALA A 344 2.07 49.71 -8.32
N LYS A 345 2.52 49.34 -7.11
CA LYS A 345 3.93 49.01 -6.83
C LYS A 345 4.37 47.70 -7.49
N ILE A 346 3.51 46.68 -7.53
CA ILE A 346 3.79 45.44 -8.27
C ILE A 346 4.00 45.76 -9.75
N LYS A 347 3.11 46.55 -10.35
CA LYS A 347 3.20 46.97 -11.75
C LYS A 347 4.50 47.75 -12.04
N SER A 348 4.86 48.70 -11.17
CA SER A 348 6.08 49.50 -11.40
C SER A 348 7.38 48.69 -11.27
N ARG A 349 7.42 47.70 -10.37
CA ARG A 349 8.61 46.87 -10.15
C ARG A 349 8.76 45.75 -11.17
N THR A 350 7.70 44.99 -11.37
CA THR A 350 7.71 43.77 -12.20
C THR A 350 7.46 44.06 -13.68
N LYS A 351 6.94 45.25 -14.00
CA LYS A 351 6.42 45.64 -15.32
C LYS A 351 5.20 44.83 -15.78
N LEU A 352 4.66 43.93 -14.96
CA LEU A 352 3.46 43.14 -15.26
C LEU A 352 2.19 43.95 -14.99
N ASN A 353 1.21 43.82 -15.88
CA ASN A 353 -0.12 44.42 -15.74
C ASN A 353 -1.24 43.37 -15.93
N PRO A 354 -1.41 42.45 -14.98
CA PRO A 354 -2.31 41.30 -15.15
C PRO A 354 -3.80 41.68 -15.26
N LEU A 355 -4.20 42.88 -14.81
CA LEU A 355 -5.59 43.38 -14.95
C LEU A 355 -5.96 43.67 -16.41
N GLU A 356 -5.00 44.11 -17.22
CA GLU A 356 -5.25 44.58 -18.60
C GLU A 356 -4.60 43.68 -19.67
N ASN A 357 -3.79 42.71 -19.25
CA ASN A 357 -3.06 41.83 -20.16
C ASN A 357 -3.18 40.35 -19.71
N ASP A 358 -3.74 39.52 -20.59
CA ASP A 358 -3.98 38.10 -20.31
C ASP A 358 -2.67 37.31 -20.17
N HIS A 359 -1.64 37.62 -20.96
CA HIS A 359 -0.34 36.98 -20.80
C HIS A 359 0.25 37.26 -19.41
N ASP A 360 0.21 38.52 -18.95
CA ASP A 360 0.69 38.88 -17.62
C ASP A 360 -0.13 38.25 -16.50
N ARG A 361 -1.44 38.09 -16.71
CA ARG A 361 -2.32 37.34 -15.80
C ARG A 361 -1.88 35.89 -15.70
N MET A 362 -1.62 35.23 -16.83
CA MET A 362 -1.17 33.84 -16.86
C MET A 362 0.23 33.68 -16.28
N VAL A 363 1.15 34.63 -16.52
CA VAL A 363 2.48 34.68 -15.89
C VAL A 363 2.36 34.77 -14.37
N LEU A 364 1.52 35.67 -13.86
CA LEU A 364 1.31 35.81 -12.42
C LEU A 364 0.64 34.55 -11.83
N ARG A 365 -0.27 33.92 -12.56
CA ARG A 365 -0.90 32.64 -12.17
C ARG A 365 0.13 31.52 -12.06
N ALA A 366 0.97 31.34 -13.09
CA ALA A 366 2.04 30.36 -13.09
C ALA A 366 3.08 30.62 -11.98
N PHE A 367 3.45 31.89 -11.77
CA PHE A 367 4.34 32.27 -10.67
C PHE A 367 3.74 31.94 -9.31
N SER A 368 2.45 32.23 -9.11
CA SER A 368 1.77 31.96 -7.85
C SER A 368 1.63 30.47 -7.58
N LEU A 369 1.33 29.68 -8.62
CA LEU A 369 1.35 28.22 -8.50
C LEU A 369 2.75 27.74 -8.14
N TYR A 370 3.80 28.22 -8.81
CA TYR A 370 5.20 27.89 -8.49
C TYR A 370 5.58 28.19 -7.02
N GLN A 371 5.09 29.31 -6.46
CA GLN A 371 5.31 29.66 -5.06
C GLN A 371 4.54 28.75 -4.08
N ASN A 372 3.37 28.25 -4.49
CA ASN A 372 2.49 27.41 -3.64
C ASN A 372 2.61 25.90 -3.94
N GLN A 373 3.39 25.50 -4.95
CA GLN A 373 3.42 24.13 -5.45
C GLN A 373 3.97 23.19 -4.38
N LYS A 374 3.08 22.35 -3.83
CA LYS A 374 3.47 21.22 -2.99
C LYS A 374 4.10 20.14 -3.89
N ILE A 375 5.19 19.55 -3.44
CA ILE A 375 5.81 18.40 -4.10
C ILE A 375 5.23 17.14 -3.47
N THR A 376 4.63 16.26 -4.27
CA THR A 376 4.21 14.93 -3.80
C THR A 376 5.09 13.88 -4.46
N LEU A 377 5.87 13.16 -3.67
CA LEU A 377 6.69 12.04 -4.13
C LEU A 377 5.88 10.75 -4.02
N GLN A 378 5.74 10.01 -5.13
CA GLN A 378 5.13 8.68 -5.12
C GLN A 378 6.14 7.65 -4.65
N ALA A 379 5.78 6.88 -3.62
CA ALA A 379 6.64 5.88 -3.03
C ALA A 379 6.04 4.48 -3.09
N GLY A 380 6.82 3.49 -3.50
CA GLY A 380 6.41 2.10 -3.60
C GLY A 380 7.09 1.19 -2.58
N ILE A 381 6.33 0.24 -2.02
CA ILE A 381 6.85 -0.86 -1.19
C ILE A 381 6.21 -2.19 -1.61
N VAL A 382 6.93 -3.31 -1.47
CA VAL A 382 6.44 -4.65 -1.84
C VAL A 382 6.04 -5.53 -0.64
N ILE A 383 5.78 -4.93 0.52
CA ILE A 383 5.49 -5.66 1.76
C ILE A 383 4.15 -5.23 2.38
N GLN A 384 3.59 -6.11 3.21
CA GLN A 384 2.31 -5.93 3.90
C GLN A 384 2.25 -4.58 4.68
N PRO A 385 1.07 -3.96 4.77
CA PRO A 385 0.83 -2.84 5.68
C PRO A 385 1.28 -3.17 7.10
N ASN A 386 1.68 -2.14 7.85
CA ASN A 386 2.19 -2.25 9.23
C ASN A 386 3.50 -3.05 9.40
N SER A 387 4.14 -3.51 8.33
CA SER A 387 5.51 -4.03 8.40
C SER A 387 6.53 -2.96 8.81
N VAL A 388 7.75 -3.38 9.18
CA VAL A 388 8.87 -2.47 9.50
C VAL A 388 9.10 -1.45 8.39
N LEU A 389 9.06 -1.87 7.11
CA LEU A 389 9.31 -0.97 5.98
C LEU A 389 8.14 0.00 5.73
N HIS A 390 6.90 -0.48 5.87
CA HIS A 390 5.73 0.38 5.75
C HIS A 390 5.73 1.47 6.82
N GLN A 391 5.97 1.10 8.07
CA GLN A 391 6.05 2.06 9.17
C GLN A 391 7.27 2.99 9.05
N GLY A 392 8.39 2.48 8.51
CA GLY A 392 9.55 3.29 8.14
C GLY A 392 9.19 4.36 7.10
N MET A 393 8.52 3.98 6.02
CA MET A 393 8.05 4.92 5.00
C MET A 393 7.06 5.94 5.56
N GLN A 394 6.12 5.52 6.42
CA GLN A 394 5.19 6.44 7.09
C GLN A 394 5.93 7.47 7.95
N LYS A 395 6.87 7.01 8.79
CA LYS A 395 7.70 7.91 9.59
C LYS A 395 8.48 8.89 8.72
N MET A 396 9.06 8.42 7.60
CA MET A 396 9.75 9.28 6.66
C MET A 396 8.80 10.32 6.04
N ALA A 397 7.59 9.92 5.65
CA ALA A 397 6.58 10.81 5.12
C ALA A 397 6.20 11.91 6.12
N ASP A 398 5.99 11.54 7.39
CA ASP A 398 5.66 12.47 8.48
C ASP A 398 6.80 13.47 8.74
N LEU A 399 8.05 12.98 8.79
CA LEU A 399 9.24 13.82 8.97
C LEU A 399 9.41 14.79 7.81
N VAL A 400 9.23 14.33 6.57
CA VAL A 400 9.32 15.17 5.37
C VAL A 400 8.23 16.22 5.36
N ASN A 401 6.97 15.85 5.64
CA ASN A 401 5.86 16.80 5.71
C ASN A 401 6.12 17.86 6.79
N LYS A 402 6.48 17.42 8.01
CA LYS A 402 6.76 18.33 9.13
C LYS A 402 7.91 19.28 8.84
N ASN A 403 9.06 18.75 8.40
CA ASN A 403 10.29 19.53 8.19
C ASN A 403 10.20 20.43 6.96
N SER A 404 9.28 20.15 6.03
CA SER A 404 8.99 20.99 4.87
C SER A 404 7.81 21.94 5.09
N CYS A 405 7.24 22.01 6.29
CA CYS A 405 6.03 22.77 6.60
C CYS A 405 4.86 22.44 5.64
N GLY A 406 4.69 21.16 5.31
CA GLY A 406 3.66 20.66 4.40
C GLY A 406 3.92 20.87 2.91
N THR A 407 5.08 21.43 2.53
CA THR A 407 5.41 21.68 1.12
C THR A 407 5.93 20.45 0.38
N ILE A 408 6.32 19.39 1.09
CA ILE A 408 6.66 18.09 0.51
C ILE A 408 5.83 17.00 1.20
N ASN A 409 5.20 16.15 0.40
CA ASN A 409 4.45 14.98 0.83
C ASN A 409 5.04 13.72 0.20
N ILE A 410 4.97 12.60 0.90
CA ILE A 410 5.27 11.28 0.35
C ILE A 410 3.99 10.46 0.37
N ASN A 411 3.55 10.01 -0.80
CA ASN A 411 2.38 9.15 -0.95
C ASN A 411 2.86 7.71 -1.08
N ILE A 412 2.51 6.87 -0.11
CA ILE A 412 3.05 5.50 0.01
C ILE A 412 2.04 4.52 -0.57
N HIS A 413 2.52 3.65 -1.44
CA HIS A 413 1.72 2.63 -2.09
C HIS A 413 2.34 1.26 -1.89
N THR A 414 1.51 0.29 -1.54
CA THR A 414 1.90 -1.12 -1.57
C THR A 414 1.73 -1.63 -3.00
N LEU A 415 2.85 -1.70 -3.72
CA LEU A 415 2.89 -2.16 -5.10
C LEU A 415 3.25 -3.65 -5.09
N SER A 416 2.22 -4.47 -5.33
CA SER A 416 2.22 -5.92 -5.47
C SER A 416 2.15 -6.71 -4.15
N THR A 417 1.24 -7.69 -4.12
CA THR A 417 1.25 -8.82 -3.18
C THR A 417 2.35 -9.82 -3.50
N SER A 418 2.83 -9.84 -4.75
CA SER A 418 3.80 -10.82 -5.25
C SER A 418 5.23 -10.62 -4.72
N GLY A 419 5.53 -9.47 -4.11
CA GLY A 419 6.86 -9.21 -3.54
C GLY A 419 7.92 -8.92 -4.61
N ASN A 420 7.53 -8.48 -5.82
CA ASN A 420 8.41 -8.36 -6.97
C ASN A 420 9.31 -7.11 -6.90
N ASN A 421 10.32 -7.18 -6.04
CA ASN A 421 11.34 -6.14 -5.85
C ASN A 421 12.03 -5.73 -7.18
N ALA A 422 12.24 -6.67 -8.10
CA ALA A 422 12.90 -6.39 -9.38
C ALA A 422 12.04 -5.49 -10.27
N HIS A 423 10.74 -5.77 -10.38
CA HIS A 423 9.81 -4.92 -11.11
C HIS A 423 9.73 -3.52 -10.50
N LEU A 424 9.61 -3.43 -9.17
CA LEU A 424 9.55 -2.15 -8.47
C LEU A 424 10.82 -1.30 -8.72
N PHE A 425 11.99 -1.93 -8.70
CA PHE A 425 13.26 -1.26 -9.02
C PHE A 425 13.33 -0.76 -10.48
N GLU A 426 12.81 -1.53 -11.45
CA GLU A 426 12.76 -1.08 -12.86
C GLU A 426 11.78 0.08 -13.06
N ILE A 427 10.63 0.10 -12.38
CA ILE A 427 9.69 1.24 -12.41
C ILE A 427 10.39 2.49 -11.86
N LEU A 428 11.11 2.38 -10.74
CA LEU A 428 11.89 3.50 -10.18
C LEU A 428 12.94 3.99 -11.19
N ARG A 429 13.71 3.07 -11.77
CA ARG A 429 14.76 3.39 -12.74
C ARG A 429 14.23 4.11 -13.97
N SER A 430 13.01 3.81 -14.39
CA SER A 430 12.34 4.52 -15.49
C SER A 430 11.87 5.94 -15.14
N GLY A 431 11.87 6.31 -13.85
CA GLY A 431 11.30 7.57 -13.35
C GLY A 431 9.77 7.55 -13.21
N SER A 432 9.12 6.40 -13.41
CA SER A 432 7.67 6.27 -13.28
C SER A 432 7.18 6.33 -11.83
N ILE A 433 8.05 6.00 -10.87
CA ILE A 433 7.83 6.22 -9.44
C ILE A 433 9.03 6.96 -8.85
N ASP A 434 8.80 7.78 -7.82
CA ASP A 434 9.84 8.67 -7.28
C ASP A 434 10.72 7.94 -6.27
N LEU A 435 10.13 7.19 -5.34
CA LEU A 435 10.80 6.52 -4.23
C LEU A 435 10.40 5.04 -4.19
N VAL A 436 11.32 4.15 -3.81
CA VAL A 436 10.96 2.76 -3.49
C VAL A 436 11.80 2.23 -2.34
N VAL A 437 11.23 1.33 -1.55
CA VAL A 437 12.00 0.48 -0.64
C VAL A 437 11.97 -0.93 -1.19
N ALA A 438 13.15 -1.44 -1.55
CA ALA A 438 13.30 -2.76 -2.15
C ALA A 438 14.57 -3.47 -1.69
N ALA A 439 14.56 -4.79 -1.79
CA ALA A 439 15.65 -5.66 -1.35
C ALA A 439 16.96 -5.25 -2.01
N THR A 440 18.04 -5.20 -1.24
CA THR A 440 19.35 -4.76 -1.76
C THR A 440 19.87 -5.62 -2.91
N GLY A 441 19.46 -6.90 -2.99
CA GLY A 441 19.85 -7.81 -4.07
C GLY A 441 19.49 -7.33 -5.48
N VAL A 442 18.47 -6.47 -5.65
CA VAL A 442 18.10 -5.92 -6.97
C VAL A 442 19.21 -5.08 -7.60
N MET A 443 20.11 -4.52 -6.79
CA MET A 443 21.20 -3.67 -7.28
C MET A 443 22.43 -4.45 -7.76
N ASN A 444 22.55 -5.75 -7.44
CA ASN A 444 23.75 -6.56 -7.72
C ASN A 444 24.19 -6.51 -9.19
N LYS A 445 23.23 -6.66 -10.11
CA LYS A 445 23.48 -6.65 -11.56
C LYS A 445 24.00 -5.30 -12.08
N PHE A 446 23.80 -4.24 -11.31
CA PHE A 446 24.19 -2.88 -11.68
C PHE A 446 25.45 -2.40 -10.98
N THR A 447 25.84 -3.02 -9.86
CA THR A 447 27.01 -2.66 -9.05
C THR A 447 28.23 -3.51 -9.36
N ASN A 448 28.26 -4.17 -10.53
CA ASN A 448 29.28 -5.17 -10.87
C ASN A 448 29.43 -6.24 -9.78
N ASN A 449 28.31 -6.65 -9.15
CA ASN A 449 28.26 -7.56 -8.00
C ASN A 449 29.00 -7.08 -6.73
N ARG A 450 29.38 -5.81 -6.60
CA ARG A 450 29.99 -5.29 -5.36
C ARG A 450 29.02 -5.35 -4.18
N SER A 451 27.75 -4.98 -4.42
CA SER A 451 26.70 -5.04 -3.38
C SER A 451 26.35 -6.47 -2.94
N ARG A 452 26.78 -7.51 -3.67
CA ARG A 452 26.54 -8.91 -3.31
C ARG A 452 27.13 -9.25 -1.93
N VAL A 453 28.15 -8.52 -1.47
CA VAL A 453 28.69 -8.68 -0.11
C VAL A 453 27.60 -8.59 0.97
N LEU A 454 26.55 -7.79 0.76
CA LEU A 454 25.42 -7.65 1.69
C LEU A 454 24.64 -8.94 1.93
N GLU A 455 24.78 -9.91 1.03
CA GLU A 455 24.14 -11.22 1.10
C GLU A 455 24.94 -12.23 1.92
N PHE A 456 26.15 -11.86 2.37
CA PHE A 456 27.07 -12.81 2.97
C PHE A 456 26.64 -13.16 4.40
N PRO A 457 26.51 -14.47 4.71
CA PRO A 457 26.31 -14.90 6.08
C PRO A 457 27.43 -14.39 7.00
N PHE A 458 27.05 -13.95 8.19
CA PHE A 458 27.91 -13.43 9.25
C PHE A 458 28.69 -12.16 8.91
N LEU A 459 28.19 -11.37 7.95
CA LEU A 459 28.81 -10.08 7.62
C LEU A 459 28.79 -9.12 8.81
N PHE A 460 27.70 -9.11 9.58
CA PHE A 460 27.49 -8.21 10.72
C PHE A 460 27.40 -8.99 12.04
N GLN A 461 27.87 -8.37 13.13
CA GLN A 461 27.77 -8.92 14.49
C GLN A 461 26.59 -8.34 15.29
N SER A 462 26.15 -7.12 14.96
CA SER A 462 25.05 -6.44 15.61
C SER A 462 24.30 -5.52 14.64
N SER A 463 23.07 -5.16 14.98
CA SER A 463 22.29 -4.20 14.19
C SER A 463 22.96 -2.82 14.16
N ALA A 464 23.66 -2.42 15.23
CA ALA A 464 24.34 -1.13 15.31
C ALA A 464 25.59 -1.09 14.40
N GLU A 465 26.39 -2.16 14.38
CA GLU A 465 27.51 -2.32 13.43
C GLU A 465 26.99 -2.33 11.99
N ALA A 466 25.90 -3.08 11.73
CA ALA A 466 25.28 -3.14 10.41
C ALA A 466 24.84 -1.76 9.92
N LYS A 467 24.10 -1.00 10.75
CA LYS A 467 23.66 0.37 10.42
C LYS A 467 24.82 1.23 9.94
N HIS A 468 25.94 1.20 10.67
CA HIS A 468 27.13 1.96 10.35
C HIS A 468 27.69 1.56 8.99
N ILE A 469 28.10 0.29 8.83
CA ILE A 469 28.74 -0.20 7.60
C ILE A 469 27.86 0.00 6.37
N LEU A 470 26.56 -0.32 6.48
CA LEU A 470 25.62 -0.19 5.39
C LEU A 470 25.50 1.27 4.90
N ASN A 471 25.42 2.22 5.81
CA ASN A 471 25.10 3.61 5.47
C ASN A 471 26.32 4.54 5.34
N THR A 472 27.54 4.06 5.64
CA THR A 472 28.78 4.84 5.46
C THR A 472 29.71 4.27 4.39
N ILE A 473 29.80 2.94 4.26
CA ILE A 473 30.73 2.28 3.34
C ILE A 473 29.99 1.81 2.09
N ILE A 474 28.94 1.01 2.28
CA ILE A 474 28.30 0.33 1.16
C ILE A 474 27.62 1.31 0.20
N ILE A 475 26.82 2.25 0.71
CA ILE A 475 26.15 3.26 -0.14
C ILE A 475 27.16 4.03 -0.99
N LYS A 476 28.27 4.45 -0.39
CA LYS A 476 29.32 5.21 -1.07
C LYS A 476 30.01 4.37 -2.17
N ASP A 477 30.26 3.10 -1.89
CA ASP A 477 30.88 2.18 -2.86
C ASP A 477 30.02 1.97 -4.11
N VAL A 478 28.69 1.89 -3.94
CA VAL A 478 27.75 1.62 -5.04
C VAL A 478 27.18 2.87 -5.70
N GLU A 479 27.40 4.07 -5.13
CA GLU A 479 26.76 5.32 -5.55
C GLU A 479 26.93 5.61 -7.04
N HIS A 480 28.18 5.57 -7.54
CA HIS A 480 28.45 5.88 -8.95
C HIS A 480 27.76 4.90 -9.91
N SER A 481 27.71 3.61 -9.54
CA SER A 481 27.07 2.58 -10.34
C SER A 481 25.55 2.81 -10.42
N LEU A 482 24.93 3.15 -9.29
CA LEU A 482 23.50 3.49 -9.25
C LEU A 482 23.19 4.79 -9.99
N ASP A 483 24.02 5.82 -9.83
CA ASP A 483 23.81 7.11 -10.50
C ASP A 483 23.82 6.96 -12.03
N SER A 484 24.69 6.08 -12.55
CA SER A 484 24.81 5.79 -13.99
C SER A 484 23.54 5.19 -14.61
N ILE A 485 22.69 4.57 -13.80
CA ILE A 485 21.40 4.00 -14.23
C ILE A 485 20.20 4.85 -13.84
N GLY A 486 20.42 6.06 -13.33
CA GLY A 486 19.34 6.98 -12.94
C GLY A 486 18.74 6.68 -11.56
N VAL A 487 19.51 6.09 -10.64
CA VAL A 487 19.05 5.74 -9.28
C VAL A 487 20.00 6.31 -8.23
N LYS A 488 19.46 6.77 -7.10
CA LYS A 488 20.23 7.06 -5.88
C LYS A 488 19.74 6.20 -4.74
N CYS A 489 20.66 5.65 -3.96
CA CYS A 489 20.36 4.97 -2.69
C CYS A 489 20.55 5.98 -1.55
N LEU A 490 19.46 6.37 -0.90
CA LEU A 490 19.50 7.36 0.19
C LEU A 490 20.00 6.73 1.49
N ASN A 491 19.44 5.58 1.84
CA ASN A 491 19.79 4.83 3.04
C ASN A 491 19.49 3.33 2.82
N ILE A 492 20.12 2.47 3.62
CA ILE A 492 19.81 1.06 3.71
C ILE A 492 19.20 0.79 5.08
N TRP A 493 18.02 0.19 5.08
CA TRP A 493 17.20 -0.23 6.22
C TRP A 493 17.36 -1.73 6.49
N THR A 494 16.71 -2.20 7.55
CA THR A 494 16.61 -3.62 7.88
C THR A 494 15.21 -3.99 8.35
N MET A 495 14.77 -5.20 7.98
CA MET A 495 13.58 -5.83 8.59
C MET A 495 13.94 -6.67 9.83
N GLY A 496 15.22 -6.72 10.20
CA GLY A 496 15.74 -7.55 11.28
C GLY A 496 16.51 -8.78 10.79
N TRP A 497 16.97 -9.57 11.76
CA TRP A 497 17.68 -10.81 11.53
C TRP A 497 16.75 -11.89 11.00
N ARG A 498 17.25 -12.71 10.08
CA ARG A 498 16.51 -13.81 9.49
C ARG A 498 16.85 -15.10 10.24
N TYR A 499 15.84 -15.90 10.53
CA TYR A 499 15.95 -17.16 11.28
C TYR A 499 15.44 -18.29 10.41
N LEU A 500 16.18 -19.40 10.40
CA LEU A 500 15.76 -20.63 9.74
C LEU A 500 14.56 -21.21 10.52
N THR A 501 13.49 -21.54 9.81
CA THR A 501 12.38 -22.32 10.34
C THR A 501 12.32 -23.66 9.65
N SER A 502 11.81 -24.67 10.35
CA SER A 502 11.75 -26.03 9.84
C SER A 502 10.65 -26.84 10.54
N LYS A 503 10.20 -27.90 9.89
CA LYS A 503 9.31 -28.90 10.51
C LYS A 503 10.03 -29.79 11.52
N GLU A 504 11.29 -30.13 11.25
CA GLU A 504 12.15 -30.91 12.14
C GLU A 504 13.24 -30.04 12.78
N PRO A 505 13.77 -30.40 13.97
CA PRO A 505 14.82 -29.63 14.60
C PRO A 505 16.10 -29.54 13.76
N ILE A 506 16.61 -28.32 13.54
CA ILE A 506 17.89 -28.06 12.88
C ILE A 506 18.78 -27.29 13.86
N ARG A 507 19.86 -27.92 14.34
CA ARG A 507 20.75 -27.36 15.37
C ARG A 507 22.16 -27.14 14.82
N LEU A 508 22.66 -28.08 14.03
CA LEU A 508 23.98 -28.06 13.42
C LEU A 508 23.89 -27.89 11.90
N PRO A 509 24.92 -27.36 11.23
CA PRO A 509 24.95 -27.27 9.77
C PRO A 509 24.72 -28.62 9.08
N GLN A 510 25.18 -29.72 9.68
CA GLN A 510 25.03 -31.07 9.14
C GLN A 510 23.57 -31.53 9.06
N ASP A 511 22.68 -30.98 9.89
CA ASP A 511 21.24 -31.29 9.86
C ASP A 511 20.57 -30.75 8.58
N MET A 512 21.25 -29.87 7.84
CA MET A 512 20.80 -29.35 6.56
C MET A 512 21.00 -30.33 5.40
N ALA A 513 21.79 -31.39 5.59
CA ALA A 513 22.12 -32.33 4.51
C ALA A 513 20.85 -32.96 3.90
N GLY A 514 20.67 -32.79 2.59
CA GLY A 514 19.51 -33.29 1.85
C GLY A 514 18.22 -32.48 2.02
N LYS A 515 18.18 -31.49 2.92
CA LYS A 515 16.99 -30.64 3.12
C LYS A 515 16.82 -29.68 1.95
N LYS A 516 15.58 -29.54 1.47
CA LYS A 516 15.18 -28.59 0.44
C LYS A 516 14.91 -27.24 1.08
N VAL A 517 15.85 -26.31 0.93
CA VAL A 517 15.78 -25.00 1.57
C VAL A 517 15.31 -23.97 0.58
N ARG A 518 14.26 -23.22 0.91
CA ARG A 518 13.92 -22.06 0.10
C ARG A 518 15.00 -20.99 0.23
N VAL A 519 15.52 -20.52 -0.90
CA VAL A 519 16.39 -19.34 -0.97
C VAL A 519 15.71 -18.25 -1.80
N MET A 520 15.94 -16.99 -1.42
CA MET A 520 15.67 -15.86 -2.31
C MET A 520 16.53 -15.98 -3.58
N PHE A 521 16.30 -15.14 -4.59
CA PHE A 521 17.18 -15.03 -5.76
C PHE A 521 18.54 -14.40 -5.39
N THR A 522 19.25 -15.05 -4.47
CA THR A 522 20.44 -14.62 -3.74
C THR A 522 21.47 -15.74 -3.90
N GLU A 523 22.43 -15.54 -4.78
CA GLU A 523 23.42 -16.58 -5.11
C GLU A 523 24.31 -16.93 -3.92
N SER A 524 24.53 -15.97 -3.00
CA SER A 524 25.36 -16.16 -1.81
C SER A 524 24.73 -17.13 -0.81
N LEU A 525 23.40 -17.06 -0.61
CA LEU A 525 22.68 -18.01 0.25
C LEU A 525 22.56 -19.39 -0.40
N ASP A 526 22.38 -19.43 -1.72
CA ASP A 526 22.37 -20.67 -2.50
C ASP A 526 23.68 -21.46 -2.26
N GLU A 527 24.84 -20.84 -2.48
CA GLU A 527 26.14 -21.46 -2.24
C GLU A 527 26.35 -21.84 -0.77
N TYR A 528 25.97 -20.97 0.18
CA TYR A 528 26.08 -21.25 1.61
C TYR A 528 25.35 -22.53 2.03
N TYR A 529 24.10 -22.71 1.56
CA TYR A 529 23.33 -23.91 1.86
C TYR A 529 23.85 -25.14 1.12
N ARG A 530 24.29 -25.02 -0.15
CA ARG A 530 24.94 -26.15 -0.86
C ARG A 530 26.19 -26.64 -0.15
N ASN A 531 26.99 -25.72 0.42
CA ASN A 531 28.19 -26.08 1.17
C ASN A 531 27.88 -26.95 2.40
N MET A 532 26.65 -26.90 2.93
CA MET A 532 26.19 -27.77 4.03
C MET A 532 25.55 -29.09 3.55
N GLY A 533 25.48 -29.31 2.23
CA GLY A 533 24.81 -30.48 1.65
C GLY A 533 23.29 -30.33 1.49
N ALA A 534 22.74 -29.12 1.68
CA ALA A 534 21.33 -28.84 1.40
C ALA A 534 21.05 -28.67 -0.11
N VAL A 535 19.77 -28.71 -0.47
CA VAL A 535 19.26 -28.48 -1.81
C VAL A 535 18.52 -27.14 -1.84
N PRO A 536 19.17 -26.01 -2.17
CA PRO A 536 18.49 -24.74 -2.24
C PRO A 536 17.55 -24.65 -3.45
N ILE A 537 16.34 -24.13 -3.23
CA ILE A 537 15.31 -23.92 -4.24
C ILE A 537 14.98 -22.42 -4.29
N LYS A 538 15.24 -21.78 -5.44
CA LYS A 538 14.94 -20.36 -5.68
C LYS A 538 13.45 -20.20 -6.00
N MET A 539 12.76 -19.35 -5.25
CA MET A 539 11.35 -19.00 -5.52
C MET A 539 10.99 -17.62 -4.94
N ASN A 540 9.93 -17.02 -5.49
CA ASN A 540 9.42 -15.74 -4.99
C ASN A 540 8.88 -15.90 -3.58
N TYR A 541 8.78 -14.78 -2.86
CA TYR A 541 8.30 -14.75 -1.48
C TYR A 541 6.82 -15.19 -1.36
N GLY A 542 5.99 -14.81 -2.34
CA GLY A 542 4.57 -15.20 -2.36
C GLY A 542 4.35 -16.71 -2.45
N ASP A 543 5.23 -17.42 -3.16
CA ASP A 543 5.08 -18.87 -3.42
C ASP A 543 5.49 -19.74 -2.23
N VAL A 544 6.16 -19.16 -1.21
CA VAL A 544 6.80 -19.93 -0.13
C VAL A 544 5.77 -20.67 0.72
N LYS A 545 4.61 -20.06 1.00
CA LYS A 545 3.58 -20.68 1.83
C LYS A 545 3.08 -21.98 1.18
N ASP A 546 2.71 -21.91 -0.09
CA ASP A 546 2.18 -23.05 -0.82
C ASP A 546 3.27 -24.11 -1.06
N ALA A 547 4.51 -23.69 -1.27
CA ALA A 547 5.64 -24.60 -1.42
C ALA A 547 5.99 -25.36 -0.13
N LEU A 548 5.80 -24.75 1.05
CA LEU A 548 5.89 -25.43 2.34
C LEU A 548 4.75 -26.44 2.49
N HIS A 549 3.51 -26.00 2.24
CA HIS A 549 2.31 -26.85 2.38
C HIS A 549 2.34 -28.08 1.45
N SER A 550 2.80 -27.91 0.21
CA SER A 550 2.95 -28.99 -0.77
C SER A 550 4.20 -29.85 -0.57
N GLY A 551 5.09 -29.51 0.37
CA GLY A 551 6.35 -30.24 0.60
C GLY A 551 7.39 -30.10 -0.51
N ILE A 552 7.27 -29.08 -1.37
CA ILE A 552 8.31 -28.74 -2.35
C ILE A 552 9.59 -28.30 -1.64
N ILE A 553 9.46 -27.61 -0.51
CA ILE A 553 10.54 -27.18 0.38
C ILE A 553 10.29 -27.67 1.81
N ASP A 554 11.37 -27.96 2.53
CA ASP A 554 11.33 -28.46 3.91
C ASP A 554 11.49 -27.32 4.94
N CYS A 555 12.24 -26.29 4.55
CA CYS A 555 12.59 -25.18 5.43
C CYS A 555 12.84 -23.89 4.65
N GLN A 556 12.80 -22.77 5.37
CA GLN A 556 12.99 -21.43 4.83
C GLN A 556 13.57 -20.53 5.92
N GLU A 557 14.06 -19.35 5.56
CA GLU A 557 14.58 -18.37 6.52
C GLU A 557 13.95 -17.00 6.31
N ASN A 558 13.55 -16.33 7.40
CA ASN A 558 12.94 -14.99 7.38
C ASN A 558 12.95 -14.32 8.78
N PRO A 559 12.72 -13.00 8.90
CA PRO A 559 12.46 -12.36 10.19
C PRO A 559 11.15 -12.87 10.82
N TYR A 560 11.00 -12.72 12.15
CA TYR A 560 9.81 -13.18 12.87
C TYR A 560 8.52 -12.54 12.32
N SER A 561 8.58 -11.26 11.92
CA SER A 561 7.45 -10.57 11.32
C SER A 561 6.93 -11.24 10.05
N ASN A 562 7.83 -11.76 9.22
CA ASN A 562 7.48 -12.42 7.97
C ASN A 562 6.97 -13.84 8.22
N THR A 563 7.59 -14.57 9.16
CA THR A 563 7.12 -15.89 9.59
C THR A 563 5.68 -15.84 10.09
N LEU A 564 5.35 -14.81 10.88
CA LEU A 564 3.98 -14.58 11.34
C LEU A 564 3.06 -14.13 10.20
N GLY A 565 3.45 -13.10 9.45
CA GLY A 565 2.61 -12.45 8.43
C GLY A 565 2.26 -13.36 7.24
N MET A 566 3.11 -14.33 6.91
CA MET A 566 2.85 -15.32 5.85
C MET A 566 2.31 -16.65 6.39
N LYS A 567 2.08 -16.73 7.70
CA LYS A 567 1.61 -17.95 8.37
C LYS A 567 2.48 -19.18 8.14
N PHE A 568 3.80 -19.00 8.04
CA PHE A 568 4.73 -20.13 7.87
C PHE A 568 4.68 -21.12 9.04
N TYR A 569 4.24 -20.67 10.21
CA TYR A 569 4.01 -21.50 11.39
C TYR A 569 2.95 -22.60 11.20
N GLU A 570 2.14 -22.55 10.13
CA GLU A 570 1.19 -23.63 9.81
C GLU A 570 1.89 -24.93 9.39
N GLU A 571 3.12 -24.82 8.84
CA GLU A 571 3.89 -25.96 8.32
C GLU A 571 5.28 -26.07 8.95
N GLN A 572 5.60 -25.21 9.92
CA GLN A 572 6.93 -25.09 10.50
C GLN A 572 6.84 -25.04 12.03
N ASP A 573 7.49 -25.98 12.69
CA ASP A 573 7.41 -26.18 14.14
C ASP A 573 8.57 -25.54 14.90
N PHE A 574 9.74 -25.41 14.27
CA PHE A 574 10.98 -24.97 14.91
C PHE A 574 11.55 -23.69 14.32
N ILE A 575 12.23 -22.91 15.16
CA ILE A 575 13.02 -21.73 14.81
C ILE A 575 14.45 -21.91 15.31
N THR A 576 15.42 -22.00 14.40
CA THR A 576 16.85 -22.02 14.76
C THR A 576 17.33 -20.61 15.05
N ARG A 577 17.58 -20.30 16.33
CA ARG A 577 17.95 -18.95 16.78
C ARG A 577 19.43 -18.65 16.54
N LEU A 578 19.73 -18.33 15.30
CA LEU A 578 21.05 -17.94 14.83
C LEU A 578 20.98 -16.66 14.00
N LYS A 579 21.71 -15.62 14.43
CA LYS A 579 21.82 -14.35 13.70
C LYS A 579 22.94 -14.45 12.64
N TYR A 580 22.65 -15.14 11.53
CA TYR A 580 23.64 -15.33 10.46
C TYR A 580 23.40 -14.40 9.27
N TYR A 581 22.17 -13.95 9.03
CA TYR A 581 21.86 -13.10 7.87
C TYR A 581 20.89 -11.99 8.27
N LEU A 582 21.22 -10.75 7.88
CA LEU A 582 20.42 -9.56 8.16
C LEU A 582 19.61 -9.22 6.91
N SER A 583 18.28 -9.10 7.04
CA SER A 583 17.46 -8.67 5.91
C SER A 583 17.72 -7.18 5.65
N THR A 584 18.28 -6.86 4.48
CA THR A 584 18.63 -5.47 4.11
C THR A 584 17.78 -4.98 2.94
N GLU A 585 17.25 -3.78 3.09
CA GLU A 585 16.32 -3.14 2.16
C GLU A 585 16.82 -1.73 1.89
N ALA A 586 16.95 -1.32 0.63
CA ALA A 586 17.44 0.02 0.31
C ALA A 586 16.29 0.96 0.00
N LEU A 587 16.36 2.17 0.55
CA LEU A 587 15.53 3.31 0.19
C LEU A 587 16.16 3.97 -1.03
N TYR A 588 15.54 3.76 -2.19
CA TYR A 588 15.99 4.34 -3.44
C TYR A 588 15.10 5.52 -3.86
N ILE A 589 15.71 6.49 -4.53
CA ILE A 589 15.03 7.60 -5.21
C ILE A 589 15.48 7.61 -6.68
N SER A 590 14.54 7.87 -7.60
CA SER A 590 14.89 8.04 -9.00
C SER A 590 15.68 9.35 -9.17
N LYS A 591 16.65 9.35 -10.07
CA LYS A 591 17.48 10.54 -10.33
C LYS A 591 16.62 11.70 -10.83
N THR A 592 15.62 11.42 -11.66
CA THR A 592 14.62 12.39 -12.11
C THR A 592 13.86 13.05 -10.96
N ALA A 593 13.43 12.26 -9.96
CA ALA A 593 12.77 12.81 -8.78
C ALA A 593 13.73 13.65 -7.93
N TRP A 594 14.96 13.16 -7.73
CA TRP A 594 15.98 13.86 -6.96
C TRP A 594 16.36 15.22 -7.55
N GLU A 595 16.57 15.28 -8.87
CA GLU A 595 16.95 16.50 -9.59
C GLU A 595 15.81 17.54 -9.69
N ARG A 596 14.56 17.13 -9.48
CA ARG A 596 13.40 18.03 -9.41
C ARG A 596 13.35 18.84 -8.09
N LEU A 597 14.04 18.37 -7.05
CA LEU A 597 14.08 19.00 -5.73
C LEU A 597 15.13 20.13 -5.68
N SER A 598 14.85 21.21 -4.94
CA SER A 598 15.88 22.21 -4.60
C SER A 598 16.91 21.61 -3.62
N PRO A 599 18.12 22.20 -3.49
CA PRO A 599 19.11 21.73 -2.51
C PRO A 599 18.55 21.65 -1.07
N SER A 600 17.76 22.66 -0.66
CA SER A 600 17.11 22.64 0.65
C SER A 600 16.08 21.50 0.81
N GLN A 601 15.36 21.17 -0.26
CA GLN A 601 14.41 20.04 -0.25
C GLN A 601 15.14 18.70 -0.24
N GLN A 602 16.25 18.58 -0.98
CA GLN A 602 17.13 17.41 -0.93
C GLN A 602 17.68 17.19 0.49
N ASP A 603 18.08 18.27 1.17
CA ASP A 603 18.54 18.20 2.57
C ASP A 603 17.45 17.71 3.52
N ILE A 604 16.20 18.17 3.35
CA ILE A 604 15.04 17.70 4.13
C ILE A 604 14.80 16.21 3.91
N ILE A 605 14.79 15.75 2.65
CA ILE A 605 14.61 14.32 2.32
C ILE A 605 15.75 13.49 2.91
N ALA A 606 17.00 13.93 2.74
CA ALA A 606 18.17 13.21 3.25
C ALA A 606 18.20 13.15 4.78
N ALA A 607 17.79 14.23 5.47
CA ALA A 607 17.68 14.25 6.92
C ALA A 607 16.60 13.29 7.42
N ALA A 608 15.41 13.33 6.80
CA ALA A 608 14.32 12.42 7.15
C ALA A 608 14.69 10.94 6.89
N ALA A 609 15.39 10.65 5.80
CA ALA A 609 15.90 9.31 5.50
C ALA A 609 16.88 8.81 6.57
N ARG A 610 17.82 9.65 7.02
CA ARG A 610 18.75 9.30 8.11
C ARG A 610 18.04 9.07 9.44
N GLU A 611 17.15 9.98 9.85
CA GLU A 611 16.42 9.85 11.11
C GLU A 611 15.50 8.63 11.12
N THR A 612 14.85 8.33 9.99
CA THR A 612 14.04 7.12 9.83
C THR A 612 14.91 5.86 9.94
N THR A 613 16.06 5.86 9.28
CA THR A 613 17.03 4.74 9.34
C THR A 613 17.48 4.51 10.79
N ASP A 614 17.80 5.57 11.51
CA ASP A 614 18.19 5.51 12.91
C ASP A 614 17.11 4.82 13.75
N TRP A 615 15.87 5.31 13.66
CA TRP A 615 14.72 4.73 14.37
C TRP A 615 14.46 3.27 14.01
N ILE A 616 14.55 2.89 12.73
CA ILE A 616 14.38 1.49 12.30
C ILE A 616 15.42 0.60 13.00
N PHE A 617 16.69 0.99 13.00
CA PHE A 617 17.77 0.16 13.54
C PHE A 617 17.79 0.11 15.08
N THR A 618 17.47 1.21 15.75
CA THR A 618 17.53 1.29 17.22
C THR A 618 16.27 0.75 17.90
N GLU A 619 15.13 0.81 17.23
CA GLU A 619 13.83 0.55 17.87
C GLU A 619 12.93 -0.34 17.00
N GLN A 620 12.49 0.15 15.85
CA GLN A 620 11.26 -0.38 15.25
C GLN A 620 11.37 -1.82 14.77
N GLN A 621 12.48 -2.19 14.12
CA GLN A 621 12.69 -3.58 13.71
C GLN A 621 12.70 -4.50 14.92
N TYR A 622 13.25 -4.06 16.06
CA TYR A 622 13.36 -4.87 17.26
C TYR A 622 11.99 -5.06 17.92
N VAL A 623 11.24 -3.96 18.13
CA VAL A 623 9.90 -3.99 18.74
C VAL A 623 8.98 -4.93 17.99
N ILE A 624 8.85 -4.76 16.66
CA ILE A 624 7.99 -5.60 15.83
C ILE A 624 8.43 -7.06 15.90
N ASN A 625 9.73 -7.33 15.72
CA ASN A 625 10.22 -8.71 15.73
C ASN A 625 10.09 -9.39 17.10
N GLN A 626 10.21 -8.68 18.22
CA GLN A 626 9.96 -9.26 19.55
C GLN A 626 8.49 -9.56 19.78
N GLN A 627 7.59 -8.67 19.35
CA GLN A 627 6.14 -8.90 19.42
C GLN A 627 5.75 -10.13 18.59
N CYS A 628 6.19 -10.19 17.33
CA CYS A 628 5.91 -11.34 16.46
C CYS A 628 6.53 -12.62 17.00
N LYS A 629 7.76 -12.57 17.52
CA LYS A 629 8.38 -13.72 18.19
C LYS A 629 7.51 -14.21 19.35
N ASN A 630 7.03 -13.32 20.22
CA ASN A 630 6.19 -13.73 21.35
C ASN A 630 4.95 -14.48 20.87
N ILE A 631 4.22 -13.92 19.91
CA ILE A 631 3.02 -14.54 19.31
C ILE A 631 3.35 -15.92 18.73
N LEU A 632 4.44 -16.03 17.96
CA LEU A 632 4.85 -17.31 17.35
C LEU A 632 5.08 -18.41 18.40
N LEU A 633 5.61 -18.07 19.57
CA LEU A 633 5.89 -19.05 20.63
C LEU A 633 4.69 -19.33 21.52
N THR A 634 3.95 -18.29 21.94
CA THR A 634 2.90 -18.43 22.95
C THR A 634 1.55 -18.79 22.36
N GLU A 635 1.24 -18.28 21.17
CA GLU A 635 -0.07 -18.46 20.54
C GLU A 635 -0.01 -19.46 19.38
N LYS A 636 1.09 -19.50 18.62
CA LYS A 636 1.24 -20.38 17.45
C LYS A 636 2.05 -21.65 17.73
N GLY A 637 2.63 -21.78 18.92
CA GLY A 637 3.24 -23.03 19.40
C GLY A 637 4.60 -23.39 18.81
N MET A 638 5.27 -22.47 18.10
CA MET A 638 6.62 -22.75 17.56
C MET A 638 7.66 -22.91 18.69
N HIS A 639 8.69 -23.71 18.44
CA HIS A 639 9.78 -23.98 19.37
C HIS A 639 11.10 -23.34 18.93
N ILE A 640 11.80 -22.68 19.87
CA ILE A 640 13.14 -22.14 19.59
C ILE A 640 14.21 -23.17 19.89
N ILE A 641 15.11 -23.34 18.93
CA ILE A 641 16.38 -24.05 19.08
C ILE A 641 17.46 -23.00 19.32
N GLU A 642 17.97 -22.94 20.54
CA GLU A 642 19.10 -22.07 20.89
C GLU A 642 20.41 -22.65 20.35
N VAL A 643 21.19 -21.82 19.66
CA VAL A 643 22.50 -22.17 19.10
C VAL A 643 23.59 -21.60 20.00
N SER A 644 24.41 -22.47 20.57
CA SER A 644 25.56 -22.08 21.40
C SER A 644 26.64 -21.38 20.58
N ALA A 645 27.56 -20.67 21.25
CA ALA A 645 28.67 -19.99 20.59
C ALA A 645 29.60 -20.97 19.83
N GLY A 646 29.73 -22.22 20.31
CA GLY A 646 30.51 -23.27 19.64
C GLY A 646 29.83 -23.73 18.34
N GLU A 647 28.53 -23.98 18.40
CA GLU A 647 27.72 -24.37 17.24
C GLU A 647 27.67 -23.24 16.20
N ALA A 648 27.50 -21.98 16.64
CA ALA A 648 27.51 -20.81 15.75
C ALA A 648 28.84 -20.65 14.98
N LYS A 649 29.98 -21.06 15.57
CA LYS A 649 31.27 -21.09 14.86
C LYS A 649 31.29 -22.12 13.74
N LEU A 650 30.63 -23.27 13.92
CA LEU A 650 30.48 -24.28 12.87
C LEU A 650 29.63 -23.72 11.72
N TRP A 651 28.49 -23.08 12.02
CA TRP A 651 27.70 -22.40 10.99
C TRP A 651 28.54 -21.36 10.22
N LYS A 652 29.34 -20.57 10.93
CA LYS A 652 30.22 -19.57 10.33
C LYS A 652 31.32 -20.16 9.45
N SER A 653 31.86 -21.35 9.73
CA SER A 653 32.91 -21.92 8.88
C SER A 653 32.43 -22.23 7.46
N TYR A 654 31.14 -22.54 7.27
CA TYR A 654 30.58 -22.80 5.95
C TYR A 654 30.43 -21.55 5.07
N SER A 655 30.58 -20.34 5.62
CA SER A 655 30.60 -19.11 4.82
C SER A 655 32.00 -18.73 4.33
N GLN A 656 33.08 -19.33 4.85
CA GLN A 656 34.46 -18.89 4.55
C GLN A 656 34.79 -18.90 3.06
N ASN A 657 34.30 -19.89 2.31
CA ASN A 657 34.52 -19.97 0.88
C ASN A 657 33.90 -18.78 0.12
N LEU A 658 32.74 -18.28 0.54
CA LEU A 658 32.11 -17.09 -0.04
C LEU A 658 33.01 -15.86 0.10
N TYR A 659 33.58 -15.66 1.29
CA TYR A 659 34.49 -14.55 1.54
C TYR A 659 35.79 -14.68 0.75
N ALA A 660 36.33 -15.89 0.64
CA ALA A 660 37.57 -16.15 -0.09
C ALA A 660 37.41 -16.03 -1.61
N SER A 661 36.26 -16.43 -2.16
CA SER A 661 35.97 -16.43 -3.60
C SER A 661 35.44 -15.09 -4.12
N PHE A 662 35.07 -14.17 -3.22
CA PHE A 662 34.51 -12.88 -3.62
C PHE A 662 35.52 -12.04 -4.43
N PRO A 663 35.18 -11.58 -5.64
CA PRO A 663 36.14 -10.87 -6.49
C PRO A 663 36.55 -9.49 -5.94
N HIS A 664 35.69 -8.83 -5.18
CA HIS A 664 35.94 -7.49 -4.63
C HIS A 664 36.56 -7.55 -3.23
N GLN A 665 37.75 -8.16 -3.16
CA GLN A 665 38.53 -8.28 -1.92
C GLN A 665 38.95 -6.92 -1.33
N ASP A 666 39.05 -5.89 -2.17
CA ASP A 666 39.25 -4.50 -1.75
C ASP A 666 38.13 -4.01 -0.83
N LEU A 667 36.87 -4.21 -1.24
CA LEU A 667 35.70 -3.82 -0.45
C LEU A 667 35.60 -4.62 0.86
N LEU A 668 35.87 -5.92 0.82
CA LEU A 668 35.89 -6.75 2.04
C LEU A 668 36.92 -6.26 3.05
N LYS A 669 38.12 -5.89 2.60
CA LYS A 669 39.17 -5.34 3.48
C LYS A 669 38.76 -4.01 4.09
N GLU A 670 38.10 -3.14 3.31
CA GLU A 670 37.57 -1.87 3.80
C GLU A 670 36.49 -2.09 4.88
N ILE A 671 35.54 -3.01 4.61
CA ILE A 671 34.49 -3.38 5.58
C ILE A 671 35.11 -3.92 6.88
N GLU A 672 36.07 -4.85 6.80
CA GLU A 672 36.70 -5.41 8.00
C GLU A 672 37.52 -4.39 8.80
N LYS A 673 38.18 -3.45 8.10
CA LYS A 673 38.86 -2.32 8.75
C LYS A 673 37.86 -1.46 9.52
N GLU A 674 36.77 -1.03 8.88
CA GLU A 674 35.75 -0.18 9.48
C GLU A 674 35.02 -0.87 10.63
N LYS A 675 34.74 -2.18 10.51
CA LYS A 675 34.22 -2.98 11.63
C LYS A 675 35.18 -2.99 12.81
N THR A 676 36.48 -3.11 12.57
CA THR A 676 37.49 -3.09 13.63
C THR A 676 37.51 -1.73 14.33
N GLU A 677 37.48 -0.63 13.58
CA GLU A 677 37.46 0.73 14.12
C GLU A 677 36.16 1.04 14.88
N TYR A 678 35.01 0.66 14.33
CA TYR A 678 33.72 0.80 14.97
C TYR A 678 33.69 0.06 16.31
N ASN A 679 34.09 -1.22 16.32
CA ASN A 679 34.12 -2.03 17.53
C ASN A 679 35.13 -1.51 18.56
N ALA A 680 36.27 -0.98 18.14
CA ALA A 680 37.23 -0.35 19.06
C ALA A 680 36.63 0.89 19.76
N LYS A 681 35.88 1.72 19.03
CA LYS A 681 35.21 2.91 19.58
C LYS A 681 34.05 2.58 20.52
N HIS A 682 33.35 1.46 20.29
CA HIS A 682 32.12 1.11 21.02
C HIS A 682 32.29 -0.02 22.05
N ARG A 683 33.47 -0.63 22.15
CA ARG A 683 33.82 -1.59 23.24
C ARG A 683 33.88 -0.96 24.64
N ALA A 684 33.79 0.37 24.75
CA ALA A 684 33.84 1.11 26.02
C ALA A 684 32.48 1.37 26.69
N LEU A 685 31.36 0.88 26.12
CA LEU A 685 30.04 1.01 26.73
C LEU A 685 29.53 -0.37 27.17
N PRO A 686 29.27 -0.60 28.47
CA PRO A 686 28.69 -1.85 28.93
C PRO A 686 27.28 -2.00 28.34
N SER A 687 26.99 -3.17 27.78
CA SER A 687 25.68 -3.54 27.26
C SER A 687 24.62 -3.44 28.36
N LEU A 688 23.63 -2.57 28.16
CA LEU A 688 22.35 -2.55 28.88
C LEU A 688 21.42 -3.65 28.37
#